data_AF-A0A1Q7GS19-F1
#
_entry.id   AF-A0A1Q7GS19-F1
#
_cell.length_a   1.000
_cell.length_b   1.000
_cell.length_c   1.000
_cell.angle_alpha   90.00
_cell.angle_beta   90.00
_cell.angle_gamma   90.00
#
_symmetry.space_group_name_H-M   'P 1'
#
loop_
_entity.id
_entity.type
_entity.pdbx_description
1 polymer ?
#
loop_
_entity_poly.entity_id
_entity_poly.type
_entity_poly.pdbx_seq_one_letter_code
_entity_poly.pdbx_strand_id
1 'polypeptide(L)'
;MRTDSRIWPLLERYCKLAKVKLIPRGADLYDMKLPLSERAHFSGRAAVRVALSLEALERDPDAEMAVLGSPFLAHLLEAIRTRAGRLSLGMIPPPLSKTPGLRPGSAKSTDLTVPIRDGTARRRKSHLATHTVGRLLARIVLRAGAVVEETVIESAVIDLATGARADDQVTAQFAALEARALAPADPGDVPAAVPVPARPPAEMLQLLLGDLRERSAERVAARQAGAEQGVAAELERLDRYFASVLADKTDPDDVRTITALHERRRAEEMRRHQVMAIVHPLQLVEAQVLMQRVEWEIRSARGVRARFAAQRPIAGSAAWILACPQCGRPPAELVVCVHEDGEDQRGHCACDACATRCSVCASDFCADHGIAHCRVDEQPACEQHARMCPSCRMAHCTAHEGVCAEGGGEHPACSACLEACGSCGRVVCNAHAEQSRADAPKGSRRLCAACLRYCEGGTNEPVGVDEVAQCASCGRSVCTAHQAVCAVDEQVQCSRHLRRADGSGRLVCEQHREACVAEPEAVFAADEVSSCPVCGKTACARHQAACGYCGRQVCTADLVQQTGRCATCGRLETAEPPEDVVAALLATAPSGKRSWRMARDRTHVVLELNLGWRRRTVFTLPHGASEPDGVVTH
;
A
#
# COMPACT_ATOMS: atom_id res chain seq x y z
N MET A 1 1.19 -55.51 -28.59
CA MET A 1 0.31 -55.04 -27.48
C MET A 1 -0.36 -53.73 -27.90
N ARG A 2 -1.67 -53.72 -28.15
CA ARG A 2 -2.38 -52.50 -28.61
C ARG A 2 -2.39 -51.44 -27.51
N THR A 3 -2.18 -50.19 -27.88
CA THR A 3 -2.31 -49.07 -26.95
C THR A 3 -3.75 -48.94 -26.45
N ASP A 4 -3.93 -48.23 -25.33
CA ASP A 4 -5.22 -48.03 -24.65
C ASP A 4 -6.40 -47.83 -25.64
N SER A 5 -7.33 -48.79 -25.64
CA SER A 5 -8.47 -48.87 -26.56
C SER A 5 -9.36 -47.61 -26.59
N ARG A 6 -9.23 -46.73 -25.60
CA ARG A 6 -9.99 -45.47 -25.49
C ARG A 6 -9.43 -44.34 -26.35
N ILE A 7 -8.18 -44.42 -26.81
CA ILE A 7 -7.51 -43.34 -27.56
C ILE A 7 -8.00 -43.29 -29.01
N TRP A 8 -8.27 -44.45 -29.62
CA TRP A 8 -8.71 -44.51 -31.02
C TRP A 8 -10.06 -43.80 -31.27
N PRO A 9 -11.14 -44.07 -30.51
CA PRO A 9 -12.41 -43.36 -30.69
C PRO A 9 -12.28 -41.83 -30.54
N LEU A 10 -11.38 -41.37 -29.67
CA LEU A 10 -11.10 -39.95 -29.46
C LEU A 10 -10.42 -39.34 -30.69
N LEU A 11 -9.38 -39.99 -31.19
CA LEU A 11 -8.64 -39.56 -32.37
C LEU A 11 -9.53 -39.54 -33.62
N GLU A 12 -10.30 -40.60 -33.84
CA GLU A 12 -11.21 -40.71 -34.98
C GLU A 12 -12.26 -39.59 -34.96
N ARG A 13 -12.86 -39.34 -33.79
CA ARG A 13 -13.85 -38.27 -33.63
C ARG A 13 -13.26 -36.88 -33.83
N TYR A 14 -12.06 -36.63 -33.30
CA TYR A 14 -11.33 -35.39 -33.54
C TYR A 14 -11.08 -35.19 -35.03
N CYS A 15 -10.56 -36.21 -35.73
CA CYS A 15 -10.27 -36.11 -37.15
C CYS A 15 -11.50 -35.76 -37.98
N LYS A 16 -12.64 -36.40 -37.68
CA LYS A 16 -13.92 -36.12 -38.34
C LYS A 16 -14.38 -34.68 -38.14
N LEU A 17 -14.32 -34.17 -36.91
CA LEU A 17 -14.76 -32.80 -36.58
C LEU A 17 -13.80 -31.74 -37.11
N ALA A 18 -12.50 -32.02 -37.06
CA ALA A 18 -11.45 -31.11 -37.50
C ALA A 18 -11.20 -31.16 -39.02
N LYS A 19 -11.91 -32.02 -39.75
CA LYS A 19 -11.68 -32.29 -41.18
C LYS A 19 -10.23 -32.70 -41.47
N VAL A 20 -9.58 -33.34 -40.50
CA VAL A 20 -8.24 -33.92 -40.64
C VAL A 20 -8.39 -35.24 -41.39
N LYS A 21 -7.62 -35.42 -42.46
CA LYS A 21 -7.65 -36.68 -43.22
C LYS A 21 -6.74 -37.68 -42.53
N LEU A 22 -7.31 -38.77 -42.05
CA LEU A 22 -6.58 -39.89 -41.46
C LEU A 22 -6.35 -40.96 -42.55
N ILE A 23 -5.09 -41.23 -42.88
CA ILE A 23 -4.71 -42.16 -43.95
C ILE A 23 -4.02 -43.38 -43.32
N PRO A 24 -4.56 -44.60 -43.44
CA PRO A 24 -3.89 -45.80 -42.94
C PRO A 24 -2.62 -46.08 -43.74
N ARG A 25 -1.52 -46.42 -43.05
CA ARG A 25 -0.22 -46.77 -43.64
C ARG A 25 0.25 -48.19 -43.32
N GLY A 26 -0.39 -48.84 -42.35
CA GLY A 26 -0.12 -50.21 -41.95
C GLY A 26 -0.98 -50.59 -40.74
N ALA A 27 -0.77 -51.79 -40.19
CA ALA A 27 -1.44 -52.20 -38.96
C ALA A 27 -1.07 -51.25 -37.81
N ASP A 28 -2.08 -50.56 -37.26
CA ASP A 28 -1.98 -49.60 -36.17
C ASP A 28 -1.06 -48.38 -36.46
N LEU A 29 -0.84 -48.02 -37.73
CA LEU A 29 -0.06 -46.84 -38.17
C LEU A 29 -0.87 -45.95 -39.12
N TYR A 30 -0.95 -44.65 -38.81
CA TYR A 30 -1.76 -43.68 -39.54
C TYR A 30 -1.00 -42.37 -39.83
N ASP A 31 -1.31 -41.75 -40.96
CA ASP A 31 -0.82 -40.44 -41.37
C ASP A 31 -1.98 -39.42 -41.27
N MET A 32 -1.89 -38.50 -40.31
CA MET A 32 -2.86 -37.43 -40.08
C MET A 32 -2.47 -36.20 -40.89
N LYS A 33 -3.22 -35.87 -41.95
CA LYS A 33 -3.02 -34.63 -42.72
C LYS A 33 -3.83 -33.49 -42.13
N LEU A 34 -3.12 -32.48 -41.60
CA LEU A 34 -3.68 -31.37 -40.85
C LEU A 34 -4.02 -30.18 -41.78
N PRO A 35 -5.27 -29.67 -41.76
CA PRO A 35 -5.61 -28.42 -42.44
C PRO A 35 -4.92 -27.24 -41.75
N LEU A 36 -4.80 -26.10 -42.44
CA LEU A 36 -4.10 -24.91 -41.94
C LEU A 36 -4.56 -24.50 -40.53
N SER A 37 -5.85 -24.60 -40.24
CA SER A 37 -6.43 -24.26 -38.92
C SER A 37 -5.89 -25.11 -37.77
N GLU A 38 -5.49 -26.36 -38.03
CA GLU A 38 -5.06 -27.30 -36.97
C GLU A 38 -3.57 -27.32 -36.75
N ARG A 39 -2.77 -26.77 -37.67
CA ARG A 39 -1.31 -26.90 -37.61
C ARG A 39 -0.73 -26.28 -36.35
N ALA A 40 -1.34 -25.20 -35.84
CA ALA A 40 -0.91 -24.54 -34.60
C ALA A 40 -0.90 -25.49 -33.40
N HIS A 41 -1.82 -26.46 -33.34
CA HIS A 41 -1.90 -27.42 -32.24
C HIS A 41 -0.86 -28.55 -32.32
N PHE A 42 -0.25 -28.76 -33.48
CA PHE A 42 0.73 -29.82 -33.73
C PHE A 42 2.06 -29.23 -34.20
N SER A 43 2.49 -28.13 -33.57
CA SER A 43 3.79 -27.48 -33.80
C SER A 43 4.02 -27.01 -35.25
N GLY A 44 2.96 -26.53 -35.92
CA GLY A 44 3.01 -26.01 -37.29
C GLY A 44 3.05 -27.09 -38.38
N ARG A 45 3.04 -28.37 -38.02
CA ARG A 45 3.22 -29.48 -38.98
C ARG A 45 2.01 -29.65 -39.88
N ALA A 46 2.26 -29.95 -41.16
CA ALA A 46 1.22 -30.23 -42.14
C ALA A 46 0.69 -31.67 -42.06
N ALA A 47 1.47 -32.58 -41.48
CA ALA A 47 1.09 -33.97 -41.23
C ALA A 47 1.78 -34.53 -39.99
N VAL A 48 1.15 -35.50 -39.34
CA VAL A 48 1.67 -36.22 -38.18
C VAL A 48 1.48 -37.71 -38.39
N ARG A 49 2.56 -38.51 -38.28
CA ARG A 49 2.47 -39.96 -38.29
C ARG A 49 2.21 -40.46 -36.87
N VAL A 50 1.24 -41.34 -36.71
CA VAL A 50 0.74 -41.78 -35.40
C VAL A 50 0.72 -43.31 -35.34
N ALA A 51 1.42 -43.85 -34.35
CA ALA A 51 1.44 -45.27 -34.03
C ALA A 51 0.52 -45.57 -32.83
N LEU A 52 -0.39 -46.54 -33.01
CA LEU A 52 -1.34 -47.04 -31.99
C LEU A 52 -0.91 -48.40 -31.41
N SER A 53 0.32 -48.82 -31.66
CA SER A 53 0.94 -49.98 -31.02
C SER A 53 2.46 -49.81 -31.03
N LEU A 54 3.14 -50.49 -30.10
CA LEU A 54 4.61 -50.48 -30.04
C LEU A 54 5.22 -51.07 -31.33
N GLU A 55 4.62 -52.14 -31.86
CA GLU A 55 5.06 -52.77 -33.11
C GLU A 55 4.96 -51.83 -34.32
N ALA A 56 3.98 -50.91 -34.34
CA ALA A 56 3.87 -49.89 -35.38
C ALA A 56 4.97 -48.81 -35.25
N LEU A 57 5.34 -48.46 -34.02
CA LEU A 57 6.43 -47.51 -33.73
C LEU A 57 7.80 -48.10 -34.04
N GLU A 58 8.04 -49.38 -33.73
CA GLU A 58 9.28 -50.08 -34.08
C GLU A 58 9.49 -50.14 -35.61
N ARG A 59 8.40 -50.21 -36.38
CA ARG A 59 8.44 -50.20 -37.86
C ARG A 59 8.63 -48.81 -38.46
N ASP A 60 8.20 -47.74 -37.77
CA ASP A 60 8.40 -46.35 -38.17
C ASP A 60 8.81 -45.51 -36.95
N PRO A 61 10.12 -45.41 -36.65
CA PRO A 61 10.62 -44.68 -35.48
C PRO A 61 10.31 -43.17 -35.49
N ASP A 62 9.96 -42.61 -36.65
CA ASP A 62 9.57 -41.20 -36.79
C ASP A 62 8.09 -40.96 -36.43
N ALA A 63 7.30 -42.02 -36.21
CA ALA A 63 5.91 -41.91 -35.79
C ALA A 63 5.78 -41.51 -34.31
N GLU A 64 4.75 -40.76 -33.96
CA GLU A 64 4.44 -40.47 -32.57
C GLU A 64 3.52 -41.55 -31.98
N MET A 65 3.85 -42.01 -30.78
CA MET A 65 3.04 -43.01 -30.10
C MET A 65 1.82 -42.38 -29.42
N ALA A 66 0.63 -42.92 -29.69
CA ALA A 66 -0.62 -42.47 -29.07
C ALA A 66 -0.87 -43.19 -27.74
N VAL A 67 -0.05 -42.91 -26.72
CA VAL A 67 -0.20 -43.40 -25.32
C VAL A 67 -0.57 -42.26 -24.37
N LEU A 68 -1.10 -42.60 -23.20
CA LEU A 68 -1.21 -41.66 -22.08
C LEU A 68 0.18 -41.08 -21.73
N GLY A 69 0.25 -39.75 -21.62
CA GLY A 69 1.50 -39.03 -21.34
C GLY A 69 2.39 -38.74 -22.56
N SER A 70 2.02 -39.15 -23.78
CA SER A 70 2.80 -38.78 -24.97
C SER A 70 2.57 -37.33 -25.39
N PRO A 71 3.58 -36.69 -26.05
CA PRO A 71 3.42 -35.36 -26.65
C PRO A 71 2.26 -35.31 -27.64
N PHE A 72 2.10 -36.34 -28.47
CA PHE A 72 0.98 -36.45 -29.40
C PHE A 72 -0.37 -36.35 -28.69
N LEU A 73 -0.58 -37.13 -27.63
CA LEU A 73 -1.86 -37.12 -26.93
C LEU A 73 -2.09 -35.78 -26.23
N ALA A 74 -1.04 -35.15 -25.68
CA ALA A 74 -1.14 -33.80 -25.11
C ALA A 74 -1.58 -32.78 -26.16
N HIS A 75 -0.97 -32.79 -27.36
CA HIS A 75 -1.36 -31.93 -28.48
C HIS A 75 -2.78 -32.21 -28.96
N LEU A 76 -3.17 -33.48 -29.08
CA LEU A 76 -4.53 -33.89 -29.45
C LEU A 76 -5.56 -33.39 -28.44
N LEU A 77 -5.29 -33.56 -27.14
CA LEU A 77 -6.18 -33.08 -26.08
C LEU A 77 -6.29 -31.55 -26.07
N GLU A 78 -5.20 -30.83 -26.35
CA GLU A 78 -5.21 -29.37 -26.46
C GLU A 78 -6.00 -28.89 -27.68
N ALA A 79 -5.84 -29.54 -28.84
CA ALA A 79 -6.63 -29.27 -30.03
C ALA A 79 -8.13 -29.54 -29.78
N ILE A 80 -8.45 -30.64 -29.10
CA ILE A 80 -9.82 -30.98 -28.71
C ILE A 80 -10.37 -29.94 -27.75
N ARG A 81 -9.63 -29.52 -26.72
CA ARG A 81 -10.08 -28.50 -25.76
C ARG A 81 -10.31 -27.15 -26.42
N THR A 82 -9.40 -26.74 -27.31
CA THR A 82 -9.55 -25.48 -28.05
C THR A 82 -10.82 -25.48 -28.90
N ARG A 83 -11.15 -26.61 -29.53
CA ARG A 83 -12.36 -26.77 -30.33
C ARG A 83 -13.62 -26.99 -29.49
N ALA A 84 -13.51 -27.75 -28.41
CA ALA A 84 -14.63 -28.07 -27.52
C ALA A 84 -15.04 -26.87 -26.67
N GLY A 85 -14.20 -25.84 -26.54
CA GLY A 85 -14.54 -24.61 -25.82
C GLY A 85 -15.72 -23.84 -26.40
N ARG A 86 -16.06 -24.02 -27.69
CA ARG A 86 -17.21 -23.37 -28.34
C ARG A 86 -17.96 -24.32 -29.28
N LEU A 87 -19.26 -24.46 -29.08
CA LEU A 87 -20.15 -25.28 -29.92
C LEU A 87 -21.20 -24.38 -30.57
N SER A 88 -21.19 -24.27 -31.90
CA SER A 88 -22.21 -23.54 -32.65
C SER A 88 -23.27 -24.49 -33.20
N LEU A 89 -24.54 -24.24 -32.85
CA LEU A 89 -25.70 -25.05 -33.21
C LEU A 89 -26.36 -24.60 -34.52
N GLY A 90 -25.91 -23.50 -35.12
CA GLY A 90 -26.58 -22.88 -36.27
C GLY A 90 -27.75 -21.99 -35.86
N MET A 91 -28.68 -21.73 -36.78
CA MET A 91 -29.84 -20.87 -36.52
C MET A 91 -31.05 -21.68 -36.05
N ILE A 92 -31.71 -21.17 -35.01
CA ILE A 92 -33.01 -21.66 -34.56
C ILE A 92 -34.04 -21.43 -35.68
N PRO A 93 -34.69 -22.48 -36.21
CA PRO A 93 -35.67 -22.35 -37.27
C PRO A 93 -36.78 -21.36 -36.90
N PRO A 94 -37.00 -20.32 -37.71
CA PRO A 94 -38.17 -19.47 -37.51
C PRO A 94 -39.45 -20.30 -37.73
N PRO A 95 -40.56 -20.01 -37.03
CA PRO A 95 -41.82 -20.69 -37.23
C PRO A 95 -42.22 -20.59 -38.70
N LEU A 96 -42.32 -21.74 -39.37
CA LEU A 96 -42.50 -21.89 -40.82
C LEU A 96 -43.56 -20.95 -41.41
N SER A 97 -43.15 -20.13 -42.38
CA SER A 97 -43.99 -19.28 -43.24
C SER A 97 -44.91 -20.05 -44.22
N LYS A 98 -45.35 -21.27 -43.90
CA LYS A 98 -46.15 -22.14 -44.80
C LYS A 98 -47.67 -22.03 -44.60
N THR A 99 -48.16 -21.08 -43.81
CA THR A 99 -49.59 -20.71 -43.81
C THR A 99 -49.76 -19.37 -44.54
N PRO A 100 -50.29 -19.36 -45.78
CA PRO A 100 -50.70 -18.12 -46.42
C PRO A 100 -51.91 -17.59 -45.66
N GLY A 101 -51.67 -16.69 -44.70
CA GLY A 101 -52.72 -16.15 -43.83
C GLY A 101 -52.25 -15.56 -42.50
N LEU A 102 -51.06 -15.91 -41.98
CA LEU A 102 -50.47 -15.17 -40.86
C LEU A 102 -49.91 -13.84 -41.38
N ARG A 103 -50.81 -12.87 -41.57
CA ARG A 103 -50.44 -11.46 -41.39
C ARG A 103 -49.74 -11.36 -40.03
N PRO A 104 -48.68 -10.56 -39.86
CA PRO A 104 -48.11 -10.26 -38.55
C PRO A 104 -49.27 -9.87 -37.63
N GLY A 105 -49.66 -10.79 -36.75
CA GLY A 105 -50.85 -10.64 -35.93
C GLY A 105 -50.74 -9.32 -35.20
N SER A 106 -51.81 -8.52 -35.29
CA SER A 106 -51.96 -7.19 -34.69
C SER A 106 -51.06 -7.05 -33.46
N ALA A 107 -49.93 -6.36 -33.64
CA ALA A 107 -48.98 -6.15 -32.58
C ALA A 107 -49.75 -5.52 -31.42
N LYS A 108 -49.86 -6.23 -30.29
CA LYS A 108 -50.14 -5.58 -29.00
C LYS A 108 -49.23 -4.35 -28.93
N SER A 109 -49.78 -3.25 -28.43
CA SER A 109 -49.10 -1.94 -28.43
C SER A 109 -47.61 -2.10 -28.14
N THR A 110 -46.81 -1.49 -29.01
CA THR A 110 -45.35 -1.44 -28.96
C THR A 110 -44.89 -0.15 -28.28
N ASP A 111 -45.72 0.37 -27.40
CA ASP A 111 -45.39 1.50 -26.54
C ASP A 111 -44.39 1.04 -25.49
N LEU A 112 -43.43 1.91 -25.18
CA LEU A 112 -42.46 1.65 -24.13
C LEU A 112 -43.19 1.68 -22.79
N THR A 113 -43.40 0.52 -22.18
CA THR A 113 -44.16 0.38 -20.92
C THR A 113 -43.32 0.73 -19.69
N VAL A 114 -42.00 0.77 -19.82
CA VAL A 114 -41.09 1.10 -18.73
C VAL A 114 -41.00 2.62 -18.59
N PRO A 115 -41.24 3.19 -17.41
CA PRO A 115 -41.09 4.62 -17.17
C PRO A 115 -39.63 5.04 -17.38
N ILE A 116 -39.44 6.29 -17.82
CA ILE A 116 -38.13 6.92 -17.96
C ILE A 116 -38.01 7.97 -16.88
N ARG A 117 -36.98 7.87 -16.04
CA ARG A 117 -36.67 8.86 -15.02
C ARG A 117 -36.39 10.19 -15.69
N ASP A 118 -37.16 11.21 -15.32
CA ASP A 118 -36.98 12.58 -15.78
C ASP A 118 -36.75 12.66 -17.30
N GLY A 119 -37.53 11.95 -18.12
CA GLY A 119 -37.25 11.86 -19.54
C GLY A 119 -38.44 11.45 -20.43
N THR A 120 -38.19 11.48 -21.74
CA THR A 120 -39.19 11.13 -22.77
C THR A 120 -38.59 10.17 -23.79
N ALA A 121 -39.43 9.30 -24.36
CA ALA A 121 -39.03 8.38 -25.44
C ALA A 121 -39.70 8.74 -26.75
N ARG A 122 -38.90 8.70 -27.84
CA ARG A 122 -39.40 8.73 -29.21
C ARG A 122 -39.07 7.42 -29.90
N ARG A 123 -40.13 6.72 -30.33
CA ARG A 123 -40.01 5.43 -31.02
C ARG A 123 -39.46 5.57 -32.45
N ARG A 124 -38.63 4.61 -32.87
CA ARG A 124 -38.16 4.40 -34.25
C ARG A 124 -38.84 3.17 -34.90
N LYS A 125 -38.60 2.98 -36.20
CA LYS A 125 -39.15 1.85 -36.97
C LYS A 125 -38.60 0.51 -36.48
N SER A 126 -39.45 -0.51 -36.44
CA SER A 126 -39.03 -1.90 -36.16
C SER A 126 -38.31 -2.51 -37.35
N HIS A 127 -37.31 -3.36 -37.12
CA HIS A 127 -36.62 -4.13 -38.15
C HIS A 127 -36.34 -5.57 -37.68
N LEU A 128 -35.97 -6.45 -38.61
CA LEU A 128 -35.50 -7.80 -38.29
C LEU A 128 -34.00 -7.79 -38.01
N ALA A 129 -33.61 -8.55 -36.99
CA ALA A 129 -32.24 -8.66 -36.53
C ALA A 129 -31.88 -10.12 -36.20
N THR A 130 -30.61 -10.48 -36.34
CA THR A 130 -30.10 -11.79 -35.93
C THR A 130 -29.24 -11.62 -34.68
N HIS A 131 -29.59 -12.35 -33.62
CA HIS A 131 -28.88 -12.33 -32.35
C HIS A 131 -28.20 -13.67 -32.11
N THR A 132 -27.09 -13.67 -31.37
CA THR A 132 -26.47 -14.90 -30.87
C THR A 132 -26.92 -15.12 -29.44
N VAL A 133 -27.59 -16.25 -29.19
CA VAL A 133 -27.89 -16.73 -27.84
C VAL A 133 -26.89 -17.81 -27.46
N GLY A 134 -26.52 -17.88 -26.18
CA GLY A 134 -25.57 -18.90 -25.72
C GLY A 134 -25.76 -19.31 -24.28
N ARG A 135 -25.18 -20.47 -23.96
CA ARG A 135 -25.16 -21.08 -22.64
C ARG A 135 -23.74 -21.51 -22.30
N LEU A 136 -23.27 -21.11 -21.12
CA LEU A 136 -21.96 -21.48 -20.59
C LEU A 136 -22.09 -22.69 -19.67
N LEU A 137 -21.38 -23.76 -20.01
CA LEU A 137 -21.10 -24.86 -19.09
C LEU A 137 -19.84 -24.51 -18.33
N ALA A 138 -19.91 -24.52 -17.00
CA ALA A 138 -18.79 -24.21 -16.14
C ALA A 138 -18.68 -25.18 -14.97
N ARG A 139 -17.44 -25.56 -14.64
CA ARG A 139 -17.15 -26.26 -13.38
C ARG A 139 -16.95 -25.21 -12.29
N ILE A 140 -17.76 -25.28 -11.24
CA ILE A 140 -17.62 -24.43 -10.06
C ILE A 140 -16.97 -25.25 -8.94
N VAL A 141 -15.90 -24.69 -8.37
CA VAL A 141 -15.18 -25.27 -7.23
C VAL A 141 -15.37 -24.33 -6.04
N LEU A 142 -16.07 -24.78 -5.02
CA LEU A 142 -16.26 -24.05 -3.76
C LEU A 142 -15.23 -24.54 -2.74
N ARG A 143 -14.44 -23.63 -2.19
CA ARG A 143 -13.43 -23.91 -1.17
C ARG A 143 -13.72 -23.12 0.10
N ALA A 144 -13.69 -23.78 1.24
CA ALA A 144 -13.64 -23.11 2.55
C ALA A 144 -13.07 -24.07 3.60
N GLY A 145 -12.02 -23.64 4.29
CA GLY A 145 -11.30 -24.50 5.23
C GLY A 145 -10.58 -25.64 4.50
N ALA A 146 -10.78 -26.86 4.99
CA ALA A 146 -10.27 -28.09 4.35
C ALA A 146 -11.24 -28.71 3.33
N VAL A 147 -12.47 -28.19 3.22
CA VAL A 147 -13.50 -28.80 2.37
C VAL A 147 -13.48 -28.17 0.99
N VAL A 148 -13.57 -29.03 -0.02
CA VAL A 148 -13.68 -28.68 -1.43
C VAL A 148 -14.91 -29.37 -2.01
N GLU A 149 -15.77 -28.60 -2.66
CA GLU A 149 -16.94 -29.10 -3.38
C GLU A 149 -16.80 -28.74 -4.86
N GLU A 150 -16.96 -29.73 -5.74
CA GLU A 150 -16.89 -29.53 -7.19
C GLU A 150 -18.21 -29.90 -7.86
N THR A 151 -18.58 -29.14 -8.88
CA THR A 151 -19.83 -29.34 -9.62
C THR A 151 -19.74 -28.76 -11.01
N VAL A 152 -20.56 -29.27 -11.93
CA VAL A 152 -20.77 -28.64 -13.23
C VAL A 152 -22.16 -28.01 -13.24
N ILE A 153 -22.21 -26.72 -13.56
CA ILE A 153 -23.43 -25.93 -13.66
C ILE A 153 -23.50 -25.34 -15.06
N GLU A 154 -24.71 -25.24 -15.58
CA GLU A 154 -25.02 -24.55 -16.83
C GLU A 154 -25.67 -23.21 -16.52
N SER A 155 -25.26 -22.16 -17.23
CA SER A 155 -25.98 -20.89 -17.20
C SER A 155 -27.37 -21.03 -17.84
N ALA A 156 -28.19 -20.00 -17.74
CA ALA A 156 -29.34 -19.83 -18.62
C ALA A 156 -28.89 -19.67 -20.08
N VAL A 157 -29.82 -19.81 -21.02
CA VAL A 157 -29.63 -19.36 -22.40
C VAL A 157 -29.78 -17.84 -22.39
N ILE A 158 -28.71 -17.13 -22.73
CA ILE A 158 -28.62 -15.67 -22.67
C ILE A 158 -28.36 -15.13 -24.06
N ASP A 159 -29.05 -14.06 -24.45
CA ASP A 159 -28.70 -13.27 -25.63
C ASP A 159 -27.38 -12.54 -25.38
N LEU A 160 -26.33 -12.94 -26.09
CA LEU A 160 -24.97 -12.45 -25.89
C LEU A 160 -24.78 -11.00 -26.35
N ALA A 161 -25.74 -10.41 -27.06
CA ALA A 161 -25.73 -8.99 -27.40
C ALA A 161 -26.32 -8.14 -26.25
N THR A 162 -27.42 -8.59 -25.64
CA THR A 162 -28.17 -7.78 -24.67
C THR A 162 -27.98 -8.19 -23.21
N GLY A 163 -27.53 -9.41 -22.95
CA GLY A 163 -27.47 -10.00 -21.61
C GLY A 163 -28.83 -10.50 -21.10
N ALA A 164 -29.89 -10.40 -21.91
CA ALA A 164 -31.22 -10.86 -21.50
C ALA A 164 -31.30 -12.39 -21.53
N ARG A 165 -32.00 -12.97 -20.55
CA ARG A 165 -32.39 -14.39 -20.61
C ARG A 165 -33.34 -14.61 -21.78
N ALA A 166 -33.09 -15.66 -22.55
CA ALA A 166 -34.01 -16.12 -23.59
C ALA A 166 -35.34 -16.59 -22.95
N ASP A 167 -36.42 -16.52 -23.71
CA ASP A 167 -37.71 -17.05 -23.25
C ASP A 167 -37.72 -18.58 -23.24
N ASP A 168 -38.74 -19.18 -22.62
CA ASP A 168 -38.84 -20.63 -22.44
C ASP A 168 -38.89 -21.38 -23.78
N GLN A 169 -39.50 -20.79 -24.81
CA GLN A 169 -39.64 -21.40 -26.12
C GLN A 169 -38.29 -21.42 -26.87
N VAL A 170 -37.56 -20.30 -26.89
CA VAL A 170 -36.21 -20.24 -27.45
C VAL A 170 -35.27 -21.16 -26.68
N THR A 171 -35.39 -21.22 -25.35
CA THR A 171 -34.61 -22.13 -24.50
C THR A 171 -34.89 -23.59 -24.83
N ALA A 172 -36.15 -23.99 -25.04
CA ALA A 172 -36.52 -25.33 -25.44
C ALA A 172 -36.00 -25.69 -26.86
N GLN A 173 -36.09 -24.77 -27.81
CA GLN A 173 -35.57 -24.97 -29.17
C GLN A 173 -34.03 -25.07 -29.18
N PHE A 174 -33.36 -24.26 -28.37
CA PHE A 174 -31.92 -24.34 -28.18
C PHE A 174 -31.50 -25.73 -27.67
N ALA A 175 -32.18 -26.25 -26.64
CA ALA A 175 -31.94 -27.59 -26.13
C ALA A 175 -32.24 -28.69 -27.16
N ALA A 176 -33.28 -28.51 -27.98
CA ALA A 176 -33.62 -29.45 -29.06
C ALA A 176 -32.57 -29.49 -30.17
N LEU A 177 -31.98 -28.33 -30.54
CA LEU A 177 -30.86 -28.27 -31.49
C LEU A 177 -29.61 -28.97 -30.94
N GLU A 178 -29.28 -28.71 -29.67
CA GLU A 178 -28.13 -29.33 -29.01
C GLU A 178 -28.27 -30.85 -28.91
N ALA A 179 -29.46 -31.33 -28.56
CA ALA A 179 -29.82 -32.75 -28.55
C ALA A 179 -29.97 -33.35 -29.96
N ARG A 180 -29.85 -32.55 -31.02
CA ARG A 180 -30.07 -32.94 -32.43
C ARG A 180 -31.47 -33.49 -32.71
N ALA A 181 -32.44 -33.17 -31.86
CA ALA A 181 -33.86 -33.46 -32.08
C ALA A 181 -34.48 -32.47 -33.09
N LEU A 182 -33.85 -31.31 -33.27
CA LEU A 182 -34.20 -30.30 -34.26
C LEU A 182 -33.00 -30.07 -35.20
N ALA A 183 -33.27 -29.90 -36.50
CA ALA A 183 -32.26 -29.47 -37.46
C ALA A 183 -32.13 -27.93 -37.46
N PRO A 184 -30.93 -27.37 -37.65
CA PRO A 184 -30.77 -25.93 -37.82
C PRO A 184 -31.49 -25.43 -39.08
N ALA A 185 -31.85 -24.14 -39.08
CA ALA A 185 -32.50 -23.51 -40.23
C ALA A 185 -31.59 -23.56 -41.47
N ASP A 186 -32.18 -23.84 -42.63
CA ASP A 186 -31.47 -23.73 -43.90
C ASP A 186 -31.17 -22.24 -44.19
N PRO A 187 -29.94 -21.88 -44.62
CA PRO A 187 -29.56 -20.48 -44.85
C PRO A 187 -30.47 -19.73 -45.83
N GLY A 188 -31.12 -20.43 -46.76
CA GLY A 188 -32.05 -19.84 -47.74
C GLY A 188 -33.44 -19.50 -47.17
N ASP A 189 -33.81 -20.07 -46.02
CA ASP A 189 -35.10 -19.84 -45.36
C ASP A 189 -35.04 -18.68 -44.34
N VAL A 190 -33.85 -18.09 -44.16
CA VAL A 190 -33.61 -16.99 -43.23
C VAL A 190 -33.89 -15.65 -43.94
N PRO A 191 -34.86 -14.85 -43.46
CA PRO A 191 -35.08 -13.51 -44.00
C PRO A 191 -33.83 -12.64 -43.87
N ALA A 192 -33.65 -11.69 -44.79
CA ALA A 192 -32.58 -10.69 -44.67
C ALA A 192 -32.76 -9.90 -43.35
N ALA A 193 -31.86 -10.15 -42.39
CA ALA A 193 -31.89 -9.57 -41.06
C ALA A 193 -30.51 -8.99 -40.72
N VAL A 194 -30.50 -7.89 -39.96
CA VAL A 194 -29.26 -7.21 -39.59
C VAL A 194 -28.61 -7.98 -38.43
N PRO A 195 -27.36 -8.47 -38.56
CA PRO A 195 -26.69 -9.12 -37.44
C PRO A 195 -26.38 -8.10 -36.34
N VAL A 196 -26.76 -8.42 -35.11
CA VAL A 196 -26.38 -7.63 -33.93
C VAL A 196 -25.19 -8.33 -33.29
N PRO A 197 -24.04 -7.64 -33.16
CA PRO A 197 -22.84 -8.25 -32.61
C PRO A 197 -23.06 -8.62 -31.14
N ALA A 198 -22.51 -9.76 -30.73
CA ALA A 198 -22.36 -10.09 -29.32
C ALA A 198 -21.42 -9.07 -28.64
N ARG A 199 -21.56 -8.92 -27.33
CA ARG A 199 -20.69 -8.06 -26.53
C ARG A 199 -19.23 -8.52 -26.56
N PRO A 200 -18.27 -7.63 -26.26
CA PRO A 200 -16.89 -8.01 -26.06
C PRO A 200 -16.76 -9.18 -25.06
N PRO A 201 -15.77 -10.07 -25.25
CA PRO A 201 -15.64 -11.28 -24.43
C PRO A 201 -15.63 -11.05 -22.92
N ALA A 202 -15.03 -9.95 -22.44
CA ALA A 202 -14.97 -9.61 -21.02
C ALA A 202 -16.36 -9.30 -20.44
N GLU A 203 -17.16 -8.49 -21.14
CA GLU A 203 -18.53 -8.15 -20.73
C GLU A 203 -19.46 -9.37 -20.83
N MET A 204 -19.34 -10.15 -21.90
CA MET A 204 -20.08 -11.39 -22.08
C MET A 204 -19.82 -12.37 -20.93
N LEU A 205 -18.55 -12.51 -20.52
CA LEU A 205 -18.17 -13.35 -19.38
C LEU A 205 -18.80 -12.83 -18.08
N GLN A 206 -18.81 -11.52 -17.84
CA GLN A 206 -19.45 -10.95 -16.64
C GLN A 206 -20.94 -11.27 -16.57
N LEU A 207 -21.66 -11.18 -17.70
CA LEU A 207 -23.09 -11.52 -17.76
C LEU A 207 -23.33 -13.00 -17.43
N LEU A 208 -22.56 -13.91 -18.05
CA LEU A 208 -22.66 -15.35 -17.82
C LEU A 208 -22.29 -15.72 -16.38
N LEU A 209 -21.25 -15.09 -15.82
CA LEU A 209 -20.86 -15.27 -14.42
C LEU A 209 -21.93 -14.73 -13.45
N GLY A 210 -22.61 -13.64 -13.81
CA GLY A 210 -23.74 -13.10 -13.04
C GLY A 210 -24.87 -14.12 -12.89
N ASP A 211 -25.24 -14.79 -13.98
CA ASP A 211 -26.25 -15.86 -13.96
C ASP A 211 -25.77 -17.10 -13.17
N LEU A 212 -24.52 -17.52 -13.38
CA LEU A 212 -23.93 -18.64 -12.63
C LEU A 212 -23.87 -18.37 -11.12
N ARG A 213 -23.63 -17.12 -10.70
CA ARG A 213 -23.70 -16.70 -9.28
C ARG A 213 -25.11 -16.85 -8.73
N GLU A 214 -26.12 -16.44 -9.47
CA GLU A 214 -27.52 -16.58 -9.05
C GLU A 214 -27.91 -18.05 -8.91
N ARG A 215 -27.54 -18.89 -9.89
CA ARG A 215 -27.79 -20.34 -9.86
C ARG A 215 -27.04 -21.08 -8.77
N SER A 216 -25.91 -20.55 -8.30
CA SER A 216 -25.10 -21.14 -7.23
C SER A 216 -25.36 -20.50 -5.86
N ALA A 217 -26.25 -19.51 -5.76
CA ALA A 217 -26.45 -18.71 -4.55
C ALA A 217 -26.80 -19.56 -3.33
N GLU A 218 -27.75 -20.50 -3.45
CA GLU A 218 -28.13 -21.38 -2.35
C GLU A 218 -26.97 -22.26 -1.87
N ARG A 219 -26.15 -22.76 -2.79
CA ARG A 219 -25.00 -23.61 -2.49
C ARG A 219 -23.87 -22.83 -1.83
N VAL A 220 -23.60 -21.63 -2.34
CA VAL A 220 -22.64 -20.69 -1.75
C VAL A 220 -23.09 -20.31 -0.34
N ALA A 221 -24.37 -20.00 -0.14
CA ALA A 221 -24.93 -19.68 1.17
C ALA A 221 -24.83 -20.86 2.15
N ALA A 222 -25.17 -22.07 1.72
CA ALA A 222 -25.01 -23.28 2.53
C ALA A 222 -23.53 -23.51 2.90
N ARG A 223 -22.59 -23.25 1.97
CA ARG A 223 -21.15 -23.36 2.22
C ARG A 223 -20.64 -22.28 3.17
N GLN A 224 -21.15 -21.05 3.07
CA GLN A 224 -20.84 -19.96 3.98
C GLN A 224 -21.28 -20.31 5.40
N ALA A 225 -22.52 -20.75 5.58
CA ALA A 225 -23.03 -21.17 6.88
C ALA A 225 -22.18 -22.30 7.50
N GLY A 226 -21.80 -23.31 6.71
CA GLY A 226 -20.91 -24.38 7.18
C GLY A 226 -19.49 -23.90 7.51
N ALA A 227 -18.95 -22.94 6.76
CA ALA A 227 -17.64 -22.36 7.01
C ALA A 227 -17.61 -21.47 8.26
N GLU A 228 -18.69 -20.73 8.51
CA GLU A 228 -18.90 -19.93 9.72
C GLU A 228 -18.96 -20.81 10.98
N GLN A 229 -19.65 -21.94 10.92
CA GLN A 229 -19.66 -22.91 12.02
C GLN A 229 -18.27 -23.53 12.23
N GLY A 230 -17.58 -23.90 11.15
CA GLY A 230 -16.23 -24.47 11.22
C GLY A 230 -15.21 -23.50 11.81
N VAL A 231 -15.20 -22.24 11.35
CA VAL A 231 -14.27 -21.23 11.86
C VAL A 231 -14.57 -20.91 13.32
N ALA A 232 -15.84 -20.82 13.73
CA ALA A 232 -16.19 -20.57 15.12
C ALA A 232 -15.62 -21.66 16.05
N ALA A 233 -15.77 -22.94 15.68
CA ALA A 233 -15.24 -24.06 16.45
C ALA A 233 -13.69 -24.05 16.52
N GLU A 234 -13.02 -23.73 15.42
CA GLU A 234 -11.56 -23.63 15.38
C GLU A 234 -11.02 -22.44 16.16
N LEU A 235 -11.69 -21.28 16.09
CA LEU A 235 -11.33 -20.12 16.90
C LEU A 235 -11.51 -20.41 18.39
N GLU A 236 -12.60 -21.05 18.80
CA GLU A 236 -12.80 -21.45 20.20
C GLU A 236 -11.73 -22.42 20.69
N ARG A 237 -11.31 -23.37 19.83
CA ARG A 237 -10.20 -24.28 20.12
C ARG A 237 -8.87 -23.52 20.27
N LEU A 238 -8.57 -22.58 19.38
CA LEU A 238 -7.37 -21.74 19.45
C LEU A 238 -7.38 -20.85 20.70
N ASP A 239 -8.51 -20.21 21.00
CA ASP A 239 -8.68 -19.33 22.16
C ASP A 239 -8.44 -20.12 23.46
N ARG A 240 -8.99 -21.33 23.60
CA ARG A 240 -8.73 -22.21 24.76
C ARG A 240 -7.26 -22.63 24.85
N TYR A 241 -6.63 -22.97 23.73
CA TYR A 241 -5.22 -23.34 23.70
C TYR A 241 -4.34 -22.17 24.16
N PHE A 242 -4.48 -20.98 23.56
CA PHE A 242 -3.66 -19.83 23.92
C PHE A 242 -3.95 -19.32 25.32
N ALA A 243 -5.20 -19.39 25.80
CA ALA A 243 -5.53 -19.10 27.20
C ALA A 243 -4.78 -20.03 28.16
N SER A 244 -4.70 -21.33 27.86
CA SER A 244 -3.93 -22.28 28.69
C SER A 244 -2.43 -22.00 28.66
N VAL A 245 -1.87 -21.65 27.50
CA VAL A 245 -0.43 -21.33 27.37
C VAL A 245 -0.09 -20.03 28.10
N LEU A 246 -0.97 -19.03 28.06
CA LEU A 246 -0.78 -17.75 28.75
C LEU A 246 -0.91 -17.86 30.27
N ALA A 247 -1.70 -18.82 30.78
CA ALA A 247 -1.89 -19.00 32.22
C ALA A 247 -0.58 -19.30 32.98
N ASP A 248 0.38 -19.95 32.32
CA ASP A 248 1.66 -20.34 32.90
C ASP A 248 2.77 -19.30 32.68
N LYS A 249 2.45 -18.12 32.12
CA LYS A 249 3.42 -17.09 31.73
C LYS A 249 3.29 -15.82 32.57
N THR A 250 4.40 -15.42 33.18
CA THR A 250 4.50 -14.22 34.03
C THR A 250 5.39 -13.12 33.44
N ASP A 251 6.23 -13.44 32.46
CA ASP A 251 7.09 -12.48 31.78
C ASP A 251 6.28 -11.64 30.76
N PRO A 252 6.27 -10.29 30.87
CA PRO A 252 5.54 -9.42 29.95
C PRO A 252 5.94 -9.54 28.47
N ASP A 253 7.20 -9.86 28.17
CA ASP A 253 7.66 -10.02 26.78
C ASP A 253 7.13 -11.31 26.13
N ASP A 254 7.14 -12.42 26.88
CA ASP A 254 6.50 -13.68 26.49
C ASP A 254 5.00 -13.48 26.24
N VAL A 255 4.30 -12.78 27.15
CA VAL A 255 2.86 -12.51 27.02
C VAL A 255 2.54 -11.71 25.74
N ARG A 256 3.31 -10.65 25.45
CA ARG A 256 3.15 -9.87 24.22
C ARG A 256 3.35 -10.73 22.97
N THR A 257 4.42 -11.53 22.96
CA THR A 257 4.77 -12.37 21.81
C THR A 257 3.71 -13.42 21.53
N ILE A 258 3.22 -14.10 22.57
CA ILE A 258 2.19 -15.14 22.46
C ILE A 258 0.85 -14.53 22.03
N THR A 259 0.49 -13.34 22.54
CA THR A 259 -0.74 -12.63 22.14
C THR A 259 -0.70 -12.24 20.66
N ALA A 260 0.41 -11.68 20.19
CA ALA A 260 0.57 -11.35 18.76
C ALA A 260 0.49 -12.60 17.86
N LEU A 261 1.03 -13.74 18.31
CA LEU A 261 0.90 -15.01 17.60
C LEU A 261 -0.55 -15.51 17.57
N HIS A 262 -1.27 -15.39 18.68
CA HIS A 262 -2.69 -15.75 18.78
C HIS A 262 -3.54 -14.95 17.80
N GLU A 263 -3.40 -13.63 17.78
CA GLU A 263 -4.10 -12.74 16.84
C GLU A 263 -3.79 -13.11 15.38
N ARG A 264 -2.51 -13.38 15.07
CA ARG A 264 -2.09 -13.80 13.73
C ARG A 264 -2.74 -15.12 13.32
N ARG A 265 -2.79 -16.11 14.22
CA ARG A 265 -3.43 -17.43 13.95
C ARG A 265 -4.93 -17.30 13.78
N ARG A 266 -5.58 -16.45 14.59
CA ARG A 266 -7.01 -16.12 14.45
C ARG A 266 -7.30 -15.56 13.06
N ALA A 267 -6.52 -14.58 12.62
CA ALA A 267 -6.65 -13.99 11.29
C ALA A 267 -6.37 -14.99 10.15
N GLU A 268 -5.43 -15.91 10.34
CA GLU A 268 -5.13 -16.98 9.37
C GLU A 268 -6.32 -17.95 9.22
N GLU A 269 -6.90 -18.42 10.33
CA GLU A 269 -8.07 -19.30 10.29
C GLU A 269 -9.31 -18.61 9.72
N MET A 270 -9.53 -17.33 10.04
CA MET A 270 -10.59 -16.53 9.42
C MET A 270 -10.43 -16.45 7.90
N ARG A 271 -9.22 -16.18 7.40
CA ARG A 271 -8.95 -16.17 5.95
C ARG A 271 -9.14 -17.53 5.32
N ARG A 272 -8.70 -18.60 5.98
CA ARG A 272 -8.80 -19.99 5.46
C ARG A 272 -10.26 -20.43 5.29
N HIS A 273 -11.16 -19.95 6.14
CA HIS A 273 -12.59 -20.26 6.09
C HIS A 273 -13.40 -19.29 5.20
N GLN A 274 -12.78 -18.30 4.56
CA GLN A 274 -13.46 -17.51 3.55
C GLN A 274 -13.87 -18.40 2.38
N VAL A 275 -15.15 -18.35 2.02
CA VAL A 275 -15.67 -19.13 0.90
C VAL A 275 -15.16 -18.52 -0.41
N MET A 276 -14.39 -19.30 -1.16
CA MET A 276 -13.94 -18.95 -2.50
C MET A 276 -14.64 -19.83 -3.53
N ALA A 277 -15.28 -19.19 -4.51
CA ALA A 277 -15.84 -19.85 -5.69
C ALA A 277 -14.92 -19.65 -6.88
N ILE A 278 -14.34 -20.73 -7.40
CA ILE A 278 -13.51 -20.73 -8.61
C ILE A 278 -14.35 -21.27 -9.75
N VAL A 279 -14.54 -20.46 -10.80
CA VAL A 279 -15.31 -20.85 -11.98
C VAL A 279 -14.33 -21.19 -13.10
N HIS A 280 -14.43 -22.43 -13.60
CA HIS A 280 -13.70 -22.91 -14.77
C HIS A 280 -14.66 -23.05 -15.95
N PRO A 281 -14.65 -22.10 -16.92
CA PRO A 281 -15.40 -22.25 -18.16
C PRO A 281 -15.01 -23.54 -18.88
N LEU A 282 -15.99 -24.37 -19.23
CA LEU A 282 -15.76 -25.63 -19.93
C LEU A 282 -16.11 -25.50 -21.41
N GLN A 283 -17.31 -24.97 -21.71
CA GLN A 283 -17.81 -24.87 -23.07
C GLN A 283 -18.89 -23.78 -23.17
N LEU A 284 -18.79 -22.93 -24.20
CA LEU A 284 -19.86 -22.03 -24.62
C LEU A 284 -20.63 -22.69 -25.79
N VAL A 285 -21.89 -23.03 -25.56
CA VAL A 285 -22.79 -23.47 -26.63
C VAL A 285 -23.55 -22.26 -27.13
N GLU A 286 -23.68 -22.09 -28.45
CA GLU A 286 -24.34 -20.93 -29.05
C GLU A 286 -25.24 -21.31 -30.22
N ALA A 287 -26.28 -20.51 -30.43
CA ALA A 287 -27.18 -20.59 -31.58
C ALA A 287 -27.54 -19.17 -32.03
N GLN A 288 -27.95 -19.03 -33.28
CA GLN A 288 -28.52 -17.79 -33.79
C GLN A 288 -30.04 -17.80 -33.66
N VAL A 289 -30.64 -16.67 -33.30
CA VAL A 289 -32.09 -16.50 -33.23
C VAL A 289 -32.51 -15.28 -34.03
N LEU A 290 -33.59 -15.42 -34.79
CA LEU A 290 -34.21 -14.32 -35.51
C LEU A 290 -35.07 -13.51 -34.54
N MET A 291 -34.80 -12.21 -34.46
CA MET A 291 -35.44 -11.25 -33.57
C MET A 291 -36.16 -10.17 -34.37
N GLN A 292 -37.26 -9.66 -33.83
CA GLN A 292 -37.78 -8.35 -34.19
C GLN A 292 -37.27 -7.33 -33.18
N ARG A 293 -36.69 -6.23 -33.65
CA ARG A 293 -36.08 -5.18 -32.82
C ARG A 293 -36.77 -3.84 -33.03
N VAL A 294 -37.03 -3.11 -31.95
CA VAL A 294 -37.52 -1.73 -31.93
C VAL A 294 -36.56 -0.89 -31.11
N GLU A 295 -36.21 0.29 -31.62
CA GLU A 295 -35.34 1.24 -30.93
C GLU A 295 -36.12 2.50 -30.54
N TRP A 296 -35.76 3.07 -29.40
CA TRP A 296 -36.21 4.36 -28.92
C TRP A 296 -35.03 5.30 -28.75
N GLU A 297 -35.24 6.56 -29.12
CA GLU A 297 -34.40 7.66 -28.70
C GLU A 297 -34.98 8.22 -27.40
N ILE A 298 -34.23 8.11 -26.32
CA ILE A 298 -34.60 8.62 -25.00
C ILE A 298 -33.92 9.98 -24.80
N ARG A 299 -34.65 10.94 -24.24
CA ARG A 299 -34.12 12.24 -23.84
C ARG A 299 -34.34 12.45 -22.35
N SER A 300 -33.27 12.79 -21.63
CA SER A 300 -33.38 13.27 -20.26
C SER A 300 -33.88 14.72 -20.23
N ALA A 301 -34.34 15.16 -19.06
CA ALA A 301 -34.75 16.54 -18.80
C ALA A 301 -33.61 17.54 -19.00
N ARG A 302 -32.36 17.08 -18.88
CA ARG A 302 -31.15 17.89 -19.10
C ARG A 302 -30.68 17.88 -20.57
N GLY A 303 -31.42 17.25 -21.47
CA GLY A 303 -31.17 17.26 -22.91
C GLY A 303 -30.29 16.12 -23.44
N VAL A 304 -29.75 15.28 -22.55
CA VAL A 304 -28.90 14.14 -22.93
C VAL A 304 -29.72 13.10 -23.69
N ARG A 305 -29.16 12.59 -24.78
CA ARG A 305 -29.83 11.62 -25.67
C ARG A 305 -29.24 10.22 -25.50
N ALA A 306 -30.09 9.23 -25.25
CA ALA A 306 -29.68 7.83 -25.23
C ALA A 306 -30.50 6.98 -26.21
N ARG A 307 -29.99 5.77 -26.51
CA ARG A 307 -30.75 4.76 -27.23
C ARG A 307 -31.12 3.61 -26.30
N PHE A 308 -32.33 3.13 -26.48
CA PHE A 308 -32.80 1.92 -25.82
C PHE A 308 -33.49 1.04 -26.84
N ALA A 309 -33.38 -0.27 -26.69
CA ALA A 309 -33.98 -1.20 -27.61
C ALA A 309 -34.70 -2.32 -26.89
N ALA A 310 -35.80 -2.74 -27.49
CA ALA A 310 -36.55 -3.90 -27.11
C ALA A 310 -36.54 -4.84 -28.30
N GLN A 311 -36.68 -6.10 -27.97
CA GLN A 311 -36.58 -7.15 -28.94
C GLN A 311 -37.50 -8.29 -28.57
N ARG A 312 -37.93 -9.05 -29.56
CA ARG A 312 -38.66 -10.29 -29.32
C ARG A 312 -38.22 -11.36 -30.29
N PRO A 313 -38.08 -12.61 -29.86
CA PRO A 313 -37.83 -13.73 -30.76
C PRO A 313 -39.02 -13.93 -31.69
N ILE A 314 -38.75 -14.14 -32.98
CA ILE A 314 -39.77 -14.54 -33.94
C ILE A 314 -40.26 -15.96 -33.63
N ALA A 315 -39.38 -16.80 -33.08
CA ALA A 315 -39.66 -18.19 -32.71
C ALA A 315 -40.16 -18.37 -31.27
N GLY A 316 -40.81 -17.37 -30.66
CA GLY A 316 -41.15 -17.37 -29.24
C GLY A 316 -42.51 -16.76 -28.86
N SER A 317 -42.62 -16.40 -27.58
CA SER A 317 -43.84 -16.01 -26.83
C SER A 317 -44.56 -14.71 -27.28
N ALA A 318 -44.10 -14.08 -28.37
CA ALA A 318 -44.52 -12.78 -28.87
C ALA A 318 -44.34 -11.57 -27.91
N ALA A 319 -43.86 -11.77 -26.69
CA ALA A 319 -43.59 -10.72 -25.70
C ALA A 319 -42.31 -9.94 -26.01
N TRP A 320 -42.34 -8.62 -25.76
CA TRP A 320 -41.16 -7.77 -25.90
C TRP A 320 -40.25 -7.90 -24.69
N ILE A 321 -38.99 -8.25 -24.95
CA ILE A 321 -37.90 -8.26 -23.99
C ILE A 321 -37.32 -6.85 -23.93
N LEU A 322 -37.43 -6.24 -22.75
CA LEU A 322 -36.88 -4.94 -22.39
C LEU A 322 -35.74 -5.23 -21.42
N ALA A 323 -34.50 -5.01 -21.83
CA ALA A 323 -33.33 -5.39 -21.03
C ALA A 323 -32.38 -4.21 -20.86
N CYS A 324 -31.90 -4.01 -19.63
CA CYS A 324 -30.88 -3.03 -19.31
C CYS A 324 -29.61 -3.30 -20.14
N PRO A 325 -29.11 -2.32 -20.92
CA PRO A 325 -27.84 -2.46 -21.63
C PRO A 325 -26.65 -2.74 -20.71
N GLN A 326 -26.73 -2.46 -19.41
CA GLN A 326 -25.66 -2.80 -18.48
C GLN A 326 -25.73 -4.24 -17.98
N CYS A 327 -26.82 -4.60 -17.32
CA CYS A 327 -26.92 -5.87 -16.59
C CYS A 327 -27.80 -6.94 -17.26
N GLY A 328 -28.45 -6.63 -18.39
CA GLY A 328 -29.34 -7.55 -19.10
C GLY A 328 -30.69 -7.82 -18.41
N ARG A 329 -30.91 -7.30 -17.20
CA ARG A 329 -32.15 -7.48 -16.43
C ARG A 329 -33.27 -6.57 -16.92
N PRO A 330 -34.54 -6.95 -16.71
CA PRO A 330 -35.67 -6.08 -17.00
C PRO A 330 -35.64 -4.84 -16.08
N PRO A 331 -35.62 -3.62 -16.64
CA PRO A 331 -35.62 -2.38 -15.85
C PRO A 331 -37.00 -2.12 -15.23
N ALA A 332 -37.04 -1.70 -13.96
CA ALA A 332 -38.26 -1.12 -13.38
C ALA A 332 -38.44 0.33 -13.86
N GLU A 333 -37.33 1.03 -14.04
CA GLU A 333 -37.25 2.38 -14.60
C GLU A 333 -35.99 2.52 -15.47
N LEU A 334 -36.09 3.28 -16.57
CA LEU A 334 -34.95 3.61 -17.42
C LEU A 334 -34.33 4.93 -17.01
N VAL A 335 -33.01 4.95 -16.89
CA VAL A 335 -32.23 6.10 -16.47
C VAL A 335 -31.20 6.44 -17.54
N VAL A 336 -31.12 7.72 -17.90
CA VAL A 336 -30.16 8.23 -18.88
C VAL A 336 -28.92 8.72 -18.15
N CYS A 337 -27.76 8.15 -18.48
CA CYS A 337 -26.48 8.59 -17.94
C CYS A 337 -26.17 10.02 -18.40
N VAL A 338 -25.64 10.85 -17.49
CA VAL A 338 -25.17 12.21 -17.79
C VAL A 338 -23.96 12.23 -18.72
N HIS A 339 -23.20 11.14 -18.78
CA HIS A 339 -22.05 11.03 -19.66
C HIS A 339 -22.51 10.81 -21.12
N GLU A 340 -21.95 11.60 -22.04
CA GLU A 340 -22.11 11.45 -23.48
C GLU A 340 -20.80 10.97 -24.08
N ASP A 341 -20.73 9.69 -24.48
CA ASP A 341 -19.52 9.08 -25.03
C ASP A 341 -19.46 9.17 -26.56
N GLY A 342 -18.25 9.42 -27.07
CA GLY A 342 -17.84 9.11 -28.45
C GLY A 342 -18.27 10.07 -29.57
N GLU A 343 -17.78 9.78 -30.79
CA GLU A 343 -18.01 10.54 -32.05
C GLU A 343 -19.49 10.82 -32.37
N ASP A 344 -20.40 10.08 -31.73
CA ASP A 344 -21.84 10.09 -31.96
C ASP A 344 -22.64 10.97 -30.97
N GLN A 345 -22.03 11.48 -29.89
CA GLN A 345 -22.67 12.29 -28.84
C GLN A 345 -23.96 11.65 -28.30
N ARG A 346 -23.92 10.35 -27.96
CA ARG A 346 -25.08 9.64 -27.40
C ARG A 346 -24.72 9.12 -26.01
N GLY A 347 -25.50 9.51 -25.02
CA GLY A 347 -25.41 8.96 -23.67
C GLY A 347 -25.96 7.53 -23.57
N HIS A 348 -25.68 6.90 -22.43
CA HIS A 348 -26.07 5.54 -22.13
C HIS A 348 -27.41 5.45 -21.42
N CYS A 349 -28.11 4.33 -21.58
CA CYS A 349 -29.31 4.00 -20.82
C CYS A 349 -29.01 2.84 -19.88
N ALA A 350 -29.40 2.97 -18.61
CA ALA A 350 -29.28 1.93 -17.59
C ALA A 350 -30.62 1.73 -16.88
N CYS A 351 -30.75 0.65 -16.10
CA CYS A 351 -31.86 0.48 -15.18
C CYS A 351 -31.62 1.22 -13.86
N ASP A 352 -32.68 1.33 -13.05
CA ASP A 352 -32.66 1.85 -11.68
C ASP A 352 -31.57 1.23 -10.78
N ALA A 353 -31.28 -0.06 -10.93
CA ALA A 353 -30.26 -0.74 -10.15
C ALA A 353 -28.81 -0.53 -10.66
N CYS A 354 -28.64 -0.10 -11.92
CA CYS A 354 -27.33 0.12 -12.54
C CYS A 354 -27.00 1.62 -12.68
N ALA A 355 -27.88 2.49 -12.22
CA ALA A 355 -27.72 3.92 -12.25
C ALA A 355 -27.75 4.48 -10.84
N THR A 356 -26.93 5.50 -10.62
CA THR A 356 -26.82 6.19 -9.34
C THR A 356 -26.95 7.69 -9.57
N ARG A 357 -27.43 8.42 -8.57
CA ARG A 357 -27.56 9.87 -8.63
C ARG A 357 -26.32 10.54 -8.03
N CYS A 358 -25.67 11.41 -8.79
CA CYS A 358 -24.48 12.12 -8.34
C CYS A 358 -24.83 13.09 -7.21
N SER A 359 -24.11 13.02 -6.08
CA SER A 359 -24.32 13.91 -4.94
C SER A 359 -23.97 15.38 -5.24
N VAL A 360 -23.12 15.63 -6.24
CA VAL A 360 -22.65 16.99 -6.59
C VAL A 360 -23.62 17.70 -7.53
N CYS A 361 -24.00 17.10 -8.66
CA CYS A 361 -24.86 17.75 -9.66
C CYS A 361 -26.29 17.21 -9.73
N ALA A 362 -26.62 16.18 -8.94
CA ALA A 362 -27.92 15.50 -8.93
C ALA A 362 -28.35 14.90 -10.29
N SER A 363 -27.43 14.76 -11.27
CA SER A 363 -27.67 13.95 -12.48
C SER A 363 -27.52 12.47 -12.16
N ASP A 364 -28.25 11.63 -12.89
CA ASP A 364 -28.00 10.19 -12.89
C ASP A 364 -26.81 9.81 -13.79
N PHE A 365 -26.09 8.76 -13.41
CA PHE A 365 -24.99 8.19 -14.18
C PHE A 365 -24.98 6.66 -14.01
N CYS A 366 -24.50 5.92 -15.01
CA CYS A 366 -24.37 4.48 -14.89
C CYS A 366 -23.10 4.08 -14.13
N ALA A 367 -23.06 2.83 -13.65
CA ALA A 367 -21.93 2.28 -12.88
C ALA A 367 -20.53 2.45 -13.52
N ASP A 368 -20.45 2.60 -14.85
CA ASP A 368 -19.17 2.76 -15.55
C ASP A 368 -18.67 4.21 -15.61
N HIS A 369 -19.56 5.20 -15.47
CA HIS A 369 -19.24 6.62 -15.68
C HIS A 369 -19.32 7.42 -14.38
N GLY A 370 -18.56 6.97 -13.37
CA GLY A 370 -18.42 7.65 -12.10
C GLY A 370 -17.82 6.76 -11.03
N ILE A 371 -18.00 7.19 -9.78
CA ILE A 371 -17.55 6.47 -8.59
C ILE A 371 -18.76 6.18 -7.71
N ALA A 372 -18.83 4.95 -7.20
CA ALA A 372 -19.90 4.54 -6.29
C ALA A 372 -19.73 5.16 -4.91
N HIS A 373 -18.49 5.34 -4.45
CA HIS A 373 -18.19 5.86 -3.12
C HIS A 373 -17.04 6.87 -3.18
N CYS A 374 -17.32 8.11 -2.81
CA CYS A 374 -16.28 9.10 -2.56
C CYS A 374 -15.51 8.73 -1.30
N ARG A 375 -14.18 8.88 -1.32
CA ARG A 375 -13.30 8.62 -0.16
C ARG A 375 -13.67 9.40 1.10
N VAL A 376 -14.40 10.52 0.99
CA VAL A 376 -14.63 11.45 2.10
C VAL A 376 -15.99 11.24 2.77
N ASP A 377 -17.07 11.15 1.99
CA ASP A 377 -18.45 11.04 2.50
C ASP A 377 -19.18 9.75 2.04
N GLU A 378 -18.46 8.86 1.32
CA GLU A 378 -18.98 7.62 0.73
C GLU A 378 -20.10 7.83 -0.30
N GLN A 379 -20.40 9.08 -0.68
CA GLN A 379 -21.45 9.37 -1.65
C GLN A 379 -20.99 9.17 -3.09
N PRO A 380 -21.91 8.77 -3.98
CA PRO A 380 -21.63 8.56 -5.40
C PRO A 380 -21.44 9.87 -6.18
N ALA A 381 -20.53 9.88 -7.14
CA ALA A 381 -20.31 11.02 -8.02
C ALA A 381 -20.11 10.58 -9.48
N CYS A 382 -20.73 11.29 -10.42
CA CYS A 382 -20.53 11.01 -11.85
C CYS A 382 -19.09 11.34 -12.26
N GLU A 383 -18.66 10.81 -13.41
CA GLU A 383 -17.28 10.97 -13.90
C GLU A 383 -16.80 12.42 -14.00
N GLN A 384 -17.69 13.34 -14.39
CA GLN A 384 -17.37 14.77 -14.44
C GLN A 384 -16.91 15.34 -13.09
N HIS A 385 -17.43 14.78 -11.99
CA HIS A 385 -17.08 15.15 -10.63
C HIS A 385 -16.13 14.15 -9.96
N ALA A 386 -15.83 13.02 -10.58
CA ALA A 386 -14.92 12.02 -10.02
C ALA A 386 -13.46 12.43 -10.28
N ARG A 387 -12.62 12.32 -9.25
CA ARG A 387 -11.20 12.68 -9.27
C ARG A 387 -10.40 11.62 -8.53
N MET A 388 -9.16 11.38 -8.94
CA MET A 388 -8.23 10.50 -8.25
C MET A 388 -7.26 11.33 -7.42
N CYS A 389 -7.19 11.09 -6.12
CA CYS A 389 -6.28 11.84 -5.25
C CYS A 389 -4.83 11.37 -5.49
N PRO A 390 -3.88 12.26 -5.80
CA PRO A 390 -2.48 11.87 -6.01
C PRO A 390 -1.80 11.37 -4.72
N SER A 391 -2.31 11.77 -3.56
CA SER A 391 -1.74 11.40 -2.26
C SER A 391 -2.13 10.00 -1.78
N CYS A 392 -3.43 9.67 -1.79
CA CYS A 392 -3.91 8.35 -1.33
C CYS A 392 -4.32 7.39 -2.46
N ARG A 393 -4.35 7.87 -3.72
CA ARG A 393 -4.81 7.12 -4.90
C ARG A 393 -6.25 6.61 -4.79
N MET A 394 -7.04 7.17 -3.88
CA MET A 394 -8.48 6.88 -3.77
C MET A 394 -9.28 7.91 -4.56
N ALA A 395 -10.44 7.48 -5.07
CA ALA A 395 -11.33 8.38 -5.78
C ALA A 395 -12.12 9.28 -4.82
N HIS A 396 -12.35 10.53 -5.22
CA HIS A 396 -13.14 11.51 -4.47
C HIS A 396 -13.96 12.37 -5.43
N CYS A 397 -14.97 13.06 -4.92
CA CYS A 397 -15.75 14.00 -5.71
C CYS A 397 -15.15 15.40 -5.65
N THR A 398 -15.42 16.23 -6.65
CA THR A 398 -14.97 17.64 -6.71
C THR A 398 -15.49 18.49 -5.55
N ALA A 399 -16.59 18.12 -4.89
CA ALA A 399 -17.07 18.83 -3.70
C ALA A 399 -16.12 18.64 -2.49
N HIS A 400 -15.34 17.56 -2.49
CA HIS A 400 -14.33 17.25 -1.48
C HIS A 400 -12.91 17.38 -2.03
N GLU A 401 -12.73 18.17 -3.08
CA GLU A 401 -11.42 18.53 -3.62
C GLU A 401 -10.92 19.79 -2.89
N GLY A 402 -9.65 19.77 -2.52
CA GLY A 402 -8.93 20.95 -2.09
C GLY A 402 -7.56 21.00 -2.76
N VAL A 403 -6.78 22.02 -2.42
CA VAL A 403 -5.51 22.30 -3.08
C VAL A 403 -4.36 22.17 -2.08
N CYS A 404 -3.33 21.42 -2.47
CA CYS A 404 -2.06 21.34 -1.74
C CYS A 404 -1.16 22.50 -2.16
N ALA A 405 -0.61 23.24 -1.18
CA ALA A 405 0.23 24.41 -1.40
C ALA A 405 1.74 24.09 -1.60
N GLU A 406 2.15 22.82 -1.61
CA GLU A 406 3.54 22.39 -1.87
C GLU A 406 3.68 21.55 -3.15
N GLY A 407 4.87 21.59 -3.77
CA GLY A 407 5.27 20.69 -4.87
C GLY A 407 5.36 21.33 -6.27
N GLY A 408 5.98 22.51 -6.41
CA GLY A 408 6.19 23.15 -7.73
C GLY A 408 4.93 23.71 -8.40
N GLY A 409 3.77 23.57 -7.76
CA GLY A 409 2.47 24.12 -8.15
C GLY A 409 1.37 23.66 -7.20
N GLU A 410 0.27 24.42 -7.16
CA GLU A 410 -0.96 24.05 -6.48
C GLU A 410 -1.61 22.85 -7.19
N HIS A 411 -1.70 21.69 -6.52
CA HIS A 411 -2.32 20.48 -7.10
C HIS A 411 -3.51 19.97 -6.27
N PRO A 412 -4.53 19.40 -6.93
CA PRO A 412 -5.74 18.95 -6.26
C PRO A 412 -5.51 17.64 -5.48
N ALA A 413 -6.05 17.58 -4.27
CA ALA A 413 -6.11 16.37 -3.46
C ALA A 413 -7.43 16.30 -2.69
N CYS A 414 -7.82 15.10 -2.24
CA CYS A 414 -9.03 14.97 -1.44
C CYS A 414 -8.86 15.67 -0.08
N SER A 415 -9.94 16.27 0.42
CA SER A 415 -9.95 17.00 1.70
C SER A 415 -9.50 16.13 2.88
N ALA A 416 -9.75 14.82 2.85
CA ALA A 416 -9.25 13.88 3.87
C ALA A 416 -7.72 13.73 3.90
N CYS A 417 -7.03 14.04 2.80
CA CYS A 417 -5.57 14.05 2.73
C CYS A 417 -4.97 15.42 3.01
N LEU A 418 -5.78 16.47 3.12
CA LEU A 418 -5.33 17.85 3.29
C LEU A 418 -5.47 18.27 4.74
N GLU A 419 -4.42 18.88 5.27
CA GLU A 419 -4.41 19.43 6.63
C GLU A 419 -3.42 20.59 6.70
N ALA A 420 -3.65 21.52 7.62
CA ALA A 420 -2.74 22.64 7.84
C ALA A 420 -1.43 22.17 8.48
N CYS A 421 -0.31 22.71 8.00
CA CYS A 421 0.99 22.54 8.64
C CYS A 421 0.95 23.15 10.05
N GLY A 422 1.26 22.36 11.08
CA GLY A 422 1.24 22.76 12.49
C GLY A 422 2.33 23.77 12.89
N SER A 423 3.11 24.27 11.93
CA SER A 423 4.13 25.32 12.12
C SER A 423 3.80 26.59 11.33
N CYS A 424 3.51 26.50 10.02
CA CYS A 424 3.24 27.67 9.16
C CYS A 424 1.78 27.85 8.72
N GLY A 425 0.88 26.91 9.04
CA GLY A 425 -0.55 26.97 8.71
C GLY A 425 -0.90 26.66 7.25
N ARG A 426 0.08 26.47 6.35
CA ARG A 426 -0.18 26.13 4.94
C ARG A 426 -0.84 24.75 4.82
N VAL A 427 -1.84 24.63 3.95
CA VAL A 427 -2.53 23.36 3.68
C VAL A 427 -1.66 22.47 2.80
N VAL A 428 -1.33 21.27 3.28
CA VAL A 428 -0.45 20.31 2.60
C VAL A 428 -1.05 18.92 2.61
N CYS A 429 -0.84 18.17 1.52
CA CYS A 429 -1.30 16.79 1.44
C CYS A 429 -0.36 15.82 2.17
N ASN A 430 -0.82 14.61 2.49
CA ASN A 430 -0.01 13.58 3.16
C ASN A 430 1.27 13.22 2.36
N ALA A 431 1.33 13.48 1.05
CA ALA A 431 2.53 13.19 0.25
C ALA A 431 3.61 14.27 0.40
N HIS A 432 3.25 15.50 0.78
CA HIS A 432 4.16 16.63 0.96
C HIS A 432 4.29 17.04 2.43
N ALA A 433 3.98 16.13 3.35
CA ALA A 433 4.07 16.39 4.76
C ALA A 433 4.48 15.14 5.54
N GLU A 434 5.19 15.36 6.64
CA GLU A 434 5.54 14.31 7.60
C GLU A 434 4.86 14.62 8.95
N GLN A 435 4.39 13.57 9.63
CA GLN A 435 3.79 13.69 10.94
C GLN A 435 4.87 13.64 12.02
N SER A 436 4.97 14.65 12.88
CA SER A 436 5.83 14.57 14.06
C SER A 436 5.31 13.53 15.04
N ARG A 437 6.22 12.99 15.85
CA ARG A 437 5.85 11.99 16.86
C ARG A 437 5.04 12.62 18.00
N ALA A 438 4.28 11.79 18.71
CA ALA A 438 3.47 12.22 19.84
C ALA A 438 4.31 12.74 21.03
N ASP A 439 5.56 12.29 21.16
CA ASP A 439 6.54 12.72 22.17
C ASP A 439 7.36 13.95 21.73
N ALA A 440 7.11 14.51 20.54
CA ALA A 440 7.71 15.76 20.13
C ALA A 440 7.27 16.92 21.06
N PRO A 441 8.06 18.00 21.21
CA PRO A 441 7.79 19.06 22.18
C PRO A 441 6.40 19.71 22.10
N LYS A 442 5.83 19.90 20.90
CA LYS A 442 4.44 20.38 20.68
C LYS A 442 3.52 19.27 20.19
N GLY A 443 3.85 18.02 20.51
CA GLY A 443 3.07 16.83 20.18
C GLY A 443 3.06 16.47 18.69
N SER A 444 2.16 15.55 18.33
CA SER A 444 2.01 15.09 16.96
C SER A 444 1.28 16.12 16.11
N ARG A 445 1.95 16.61 15.07
CA ARG A 445 1.43 17.58 14.11
C ARG A 445 1.99 17.31 12.72
N ARG A 446 1.23 17.70 11.71
CA ARG A 446 1.66 17.61 10.32
C ARG A 446 2.61 18.74 9.98
N LEU A 447 3.76 18.44 9.39
CA LEU A 447 4.79 19.42 9.03
C LEU A 447 5.07 19.34 7.54
N CYS A 448 5.03 20.49 6.86
CA CYS A 448 5.43 20.59 5.46
C CYS A 448 6.95 20.48 5.31
N ALA A 449 7.45 20.21 4.10
CA ALA A 449 8.88 20.00 3.88
C ALA A 449 9.75 21.19 4.33
N ALA A 450 9.25 22.43 4.16
CA ALA A 450 9.97 23.62 4.61
C ALA A 450 10.08 23.74 6.15
N CYS A 451 9.04 23.32 6.88
CA CYS A 451 8.95 23.42 8.34
C CYS A 451 9.48 22.19 9.07
N LEU A 452 9.74 21.10 8.36
CA LEU A 452 10.28 19.87 8.93
C LEU A 452 11.77 20.00 9.22
N ARG A 453 12.17 19.58 10.42
CA ARG A 453 13.56 19.40 10.83
C ARG A 453 13.70 18.06 11.53
N TYR A 454 14.93 17.56 11.64
CA TYR A 454 15.21 16.35 12.42
C TYR A 454 16.10 16.71 13.60
N CYS A 455 15.70 16.24 14.78
CA CYS A 455 16.44 16.48 16.01
C CYS A 455 17.62 15.50 16.12
N GLU A 456 18.84 16.02 16.01
CA GLU A 456 20.06 15.22 16.09
C GLU A 456 20.60 15.06 17.53
N GLY A 457 19.94 15.66 18.52
CA GLY A 457 20.25 15.45 19.93
C GLY A 457 19.71 14.14 20.51
N GLY A 458 18.73 13.53 19.83
CA GLY A 458 18.07 12.28 20.23
C GLY A 458 18.23 11.18 19.17
N THR A 459 17.10 10.68 18.66
CA THR A 459 17.06 9.55 17.69
C THR A 459 16.83 9.97 16.25
N ASN A 460 17.14 11.22 15.90
CA ASN A 460 16.82 11.82 14.60
C ASN A 460 15.30 11.91 14.37
N GLU A 461 14.54 12.30 15.40
CA GLU A 461 13.07 12.40 15.30
C GLU A 461 12.61 13.64 14.51
N PRO A 462 11.52 13.53 13.73
CA PRO A 462 10.94 14.65 13.00
C PRO A 462 10.27 15.64 13.96
N VAL A 463 10.69 16.90 13.87
CA VAL A 463 10.23 18.02 14.71
C VAL A 463 10.01 19.26 13.84
N GLY A 464 9.28 20.24 14.35
CA GLY A 464 9.08 21.49 13.63
C GLY A 464 10.27 22.42 13.78
N VAL A 465 10.49 23.26 12.77
CA VAL A 465 11.51 24.32 12.77
C VAL A 465 11.34 25.29 13.95
N ASP A 466 10.12 25.43 14.46
CA ASP A 466 9.74 26.26 15.60
C ASP A 466 9.97 25.59 16.98
N GLU A 467 10.65 24.44 17.02
CA GLU A 467 11.00 23.71 18.24
C GLU A 467 12.49 23.41 18.36
N VAL A 468 13.30 23.82 17.38
CA VAL A 468 14.72 23.50 17.32
C VAL A 468 15.59 24.74 17.47
N ALA A 469 16.72 24.56 18.15
CA ALA A 469 17.84 25.49 18.15
C ALA A 469 19.08 24.81 17.57
N GLN A 470 20.09 25.61 17.19
CA GLN A 470 21.37 25.07 16.75
C GLN A 470 22.29 24.87 17.96
N CYS A 471 22.91 23.70 18.04
CA CYS A 471 23.95 23.44 19.05
C CYS A 471 25.19 24.28 18.73
N ALA A 472 25.68 25.07 19.69
CA ALA A 472 26.84 25.95 19.48
C ALA A 472 28.13 25.16 19.17
N SER A 473 28.28 23.93 19.66
CA SER A 473 29.45 23.10 19.37
C SER A 473 29.45 22.42 18.00
N CYS A 474 28.29 22.07 17.41
CA CYS A 474 28.24 21.32 16.14
C CYS A 474 27.29 21.85 15.06
N GLY A 475 26.55 22.91 15.34
CA GLY A 475 25.60 23.55 14.40
C GLY A 475 24.33 22.74 14.09
N ARG A 476 24.22 21.50 14.58
CA ARG A 476 23.08 20.61 14.31
C ARG A 476 21.83 21.09 15.05
N SER A 477 20.66 20.77 14.47
CA SER A 477 19.36 21.11 15.04
C SER A 477 19.03 20.19 16.21
N VAL A 478 18.65 20.77 17.34
CA VAL A 478 18.30 20.05 18.57
C VAL A 478 16.96 20.58 19.07
N CYS A 479 16.02 19.69 19.34
CA CYS A 479 14.72 20.09 19.86
C CYS A 479 14.79 20.54 21.32
N THR A 480 13.79 21.29 21.78
CA THR A 480 13.72 21.76 23.18
C THR A 480 13.79 20.66 24.23
N ALA A 481 13.42 19.41 23.89
CA ALA A 481 13.53 18.27 24.80
C ALA A 481 14.96 17.71 24.91
N HIS A 482 15.77 17.84 23.85
CA HIS A 482 17.13 17.29 23.78
C HIS A 482 18.23 18.35 23.89
N GLN A 483 17.85 19.62 23.99
CA GLN A 483 18.76 20.72 24.20
C GLN A 483 18.95 20.99 25.69
N ALA A 484 20.14 21.45 26.06
CA ALA A 484 20.39 22.06 27.36
C ALA A 484 21.43 23.17 27.21
N VAL A 485 21.56 24.02 28.22
CA VAL A 485 22.50 25.15 28.20
C VAL A 485 23.77 24.81 29.00
N CYS A 486 24.92 25.30 28.54
CA CYS A 486 26.13 25.24 29.34
C CYS A 486 26.08 26.29 30.44
N ALA A 487 26.43 25.90 31.67
CA ALA A 487 26.35 26.78 32.83
C ALA A 487 27.39 27.91 32.87
N VAL A 488 28.33 27.95 31.92
CA VAL A 488 29.42 28.94 31.88
C VAL A 488 29.15 30.04 30.83
N ASP A 489 28.68 29.67 29.64
CA ASP A 489 28.45 30.60 28.52
C ASP A 489 26.96 30.75 28.13
N GLU A 490 26.07 30.01 28.80
CA GLU A 490 24.63 29.94 28.55
C GLU A 490 24.23 29.52 27.12
N GLN A 491 25.17 29.02 26.34
CA GLN A 491 24.92 28.59 24.95
C GLN A 491 24.17 27.26 24.91
N VAL A 492 23.29 27.12 23.93
CA VAL A 492 22.53 25.89 23.69
C VAL A 492 23.46 24.81 23.13
N GLN A 493 23.41 23.64 23.73
CA GLN A 493 24.20 22.47 23.36
C GLN A 493 23.31 21.24 23.24
N CYS A 494 23.71 20.31 22.36
CA CYS A 494 23.12 18.98 22.36
C CYS A 494 23.61 18.17 23.57
N SER A 495 22.81 17.19 23.99
CA SER A 495 23.15 16.26 25.07
C SER A 495 24.55 15.63 24.95
N ARG A 496 25.04 15.40 23.72
CA ARG A 496 26.37 14.81 23.47
C ARG A 496 27.53 15.73 23.82
N HIS A 497 27.35 17.05 23.69
CA HIS A 497 28.42 18.03 23.99
C HIS A 497 28.35 18.54 25.43
N LEU A 498 27.38 18.09 26.24
CA LEU A 498 27.28 18.43 27.64
C LEU A 498 27.69 17.26 28.54
N ARG A 499 28.37 17.58 29.64
CA ARG A 499 28.69 16.64 30.72
C ARG A 499 28.47 17.34 32.05
N ARG A 500 28.06 16.58 33.07
CA ARG A 500 27.97 17.11 34.43
C ARG A 500 29.37 17.28 35.01
N ALA A 501 29.65 18.44 35.60
CA ALA A 501 30.84 18.65 36.40
C ALA A 501 30.74 17.83 37.70
N ASP A 502 31.80 17.14 38.08
CA ASP A 502 31.87 16.29 39.28
C ASP A 502 31.86 17.13 40.57
N GLY A 503 32.25 18.41 40.49
CA GLY A 503 32.20 19.35 41.61
C GLY A 503 30.77 19.83 41.91
N SER A 504 30.14 20.54 40.96
CA SER A 504 28.83 21.18 41.18
C SER A 504 27.62 20.42 40.62
N GLY A 505 27.82 19.41 39.78
CA GLY A 505 26.76 18.72 39.03
C GLY A 505 26.16 19.52 37.86
N ARG A 506 26.63 20.76 37.63
CA ARG A 506 26.20 21.63 36.53
C ARG A 506 26.61 21.05 35.16
N LEU A 507 25.82 21.34 34.12
CA LEU A 507 26.15 20.90 32.76
C LEU A 507 27.14 21.86 32.10
N VAL A 508 28.25 21.33 31.60
CA VAL A 508 29.30 22.10 30.94
C VAL A 508 29.62 21.55 29.55
N CYS A 509 29.80 22.46 28.60
CA CYS A 509 30.21 22.12 27.24
C CYS A 509 31.67 21.69 27.22
N GLU A 510 32.10 21.00 26.16
CA GLU A 510 33.48 20.52 26.03
C GLU A 510 34.55 21.61 26.16
N GLN A 511 34.26 22.83 25.72
CA GLN A 511 35.20 23.96 25.82
C GLN A 511 35.36 24.48 27.25
N HIS A 512 34.38 24.26 28.12
CA HIS A 512 34.37 24.73 29.51
C HIS A 512 34.60 23.59 30.52
N ARG A 513 35.14 22.46 30.06
CA ARG A 513 35.58 21.35 30.91
C ARG A 513 37.05 21.51 31.24
N GLU A 514 37.37 21.41 32.52
CA GLU A 514 38.73 21.42 33.04
C GLU A 514 38.96 20.22 33.97
N ALA A 515 40.22 19.86 34.19
CA ALA A 515 40.60 18.76 35.08
C ALA A 515 41.35 19.27 36.32
N CYS A 516 41.28 18.51 37.42
CA CYS A 516 42.10 18.77 38.60
C CYS A 516 43.41 17.98 38.54
N VAL A 517 44.53 18.60 38.88
CA VAL A 517 45.85 17.93 38.95
C VAL A 517 45.87 16.69 39.84
N ALA A 518 45.07 16.68 40.91
CA ALA A 518 44.98 15.56 41.84
C ALA A 518 43.99 14.47 41.37
N GLU A 519 43.03 14.83 40.52
CA GLU A 519 41.98 13.95 39.98
C GLU A 519 41.79 14.24 38.48
N PRO A 520 42.73 13.80 37.62
CA PRO A 520 42.73 14.17 36.20
C PRO A 520 41.56 13.54 35.41
N GLU A 521 40.92 12.51 35.96
CA GLU A 521 39.75 11.86 35.38
C GLU A 521 38.43 12.58 35.73
N ALA A 522 38.45 13.44 36.76
CA ALA A 522 37.30 14.23 37.18
C ALA A 522 37.16 15.48 36.29
N VAL A 523 35.93 15.77 35.90
CA VAL A 523 35.55 16.91 35.07
C VAL A 523 35.02 18.01 35.96
N PHE A 524 35.67 19.16 35.93
CA PHE A 524 35.22 20.38 36.60
C PHE A 524 34.78 21.40 35.56
N ALA A 525 33.91 22.32 35.96
CA ALA A 525 33.68 23.51 35.17
C ALA A 525 34.93 24.41 35.20
N ALA A 526 35.19 25.15 34.12
CA ALA A 526 36.36 26.03 34.03
C ALA A 526 36.43 27.09 35.16
N ASP A 527 35.27 27.48 35.72
CA ASP A 527 35.14 28.40 36.85
C ASP A 527 35.28 27.72 38.24
N GLU A 528 35.43 26.40 38.31
CA GLU A 528 35.55 25.61 39.57
C GLU A 528 36.98 25.24 39.92
N VAL A 529 37.91 25.47 39.01
CA VAL A 529 39.33 25.22 39.20
C VAL A 529 40.11 26.52 39.09
N SER A 530 41.25 26.59 39.76
CA SER A 530 42.20 27.67 39.55
C SER A 530 43.62 27.15 39.45
N SER A 531 44.48 27.88 38.75
CA SER A 531 45.86 27.49 38.50
C SER A 531 46.70 27.59 39.77
N CYS A 532 47.41 26.53 40.14
CA CYS A 532 48.38 26.56 41.22
C CYS A 532 49.53 27.51 40.84
N PRO A 533 49.88 28.52 41.67
CA PRO A 533 50.94 29.46 41.35
C PRO A 533 52.33 28.80 41.32
N VAL A 534 52.47 27.62 41.95
CA VAL A 534 53.73 26.88 42.04
C VAL A 534 54.00 26.07 40.77
N CYS A 535 53.12 25.12 40.41
CA CYS A 535 53.31 24.26 39.24
C CYS A 535 52.59 24.72 37.96
N GLY A 536 51.59 25.61 38.08
CA GLY A 536 50.74 26.08 36.97
C GLY A 536 49.60 25.16 36.59
N LYS A 537 49.47 23.99 37.21
CA LYS A 537 48.37 23.06 36.95
C LYS A 537 47.11 23.51 37.70
N THR A 538 45.94 23.25 37.13
CA THR A 538 44.64 23.54 37.73
C THR A 538 44.33 22.61 38.90
N ALA A 539 43.75 23.15 39.97
CA ALA A 539 43.26 22.35 41.09
C ALA A 539 41.86 22.82 41.50
N CYS A 540 40.99 21.89 41.89
CA CYS A 540 39.68 22.22 42.42
C CYS A 540 39.79 22.71 43.88
N ALA A 541 38.77 23.39 44.38
CA ALA A 541 38.75 23.96 45.73
C ALA A 541 39.12 22.95 46.85
N ARG A 542 38.75 21.67 46.70
CA ARG A 542 39.08 20.61 47.67
C ARG A 542 40.57 20.24 47.69
N HIS A 543 41.23 20.34 46.53
CA HIS A 543 42.65 20.04 46.37
C HIS A 543 43.52 21.29 46.33
N GLN A 544 42.97 22.39 46.85
CA GLN A 544 43.69 23.61 47.15
C GLN A 544 43.71 23.86 48.64
N ALA A 545 44.81 24.43 49.09
CA ALA A 545 44.95 24.89 50.46
C ALA A 545 45.85 26.12 50.51
N ALA A 546 45.56 27.01 51.45
CA ALA A 546 46.40 28.17 51.70
C ALA A 546 47.75 27.72 52.27
N CYS A 547 48.84 28.20 51.69
CA CYS A 547 50.15 28.09 52.30
C CYS A 547 50.14 28.86 53.63
N GLY A 548 50.38 28.17 54.75
CA GLY A 548 50.46 28.78 56.07
C GLY A 548 51.63 29.75 56.25
N TYR A 549 52.46 29.95 55.20
CA TYR A 549 53.58 30.91 55.21
C TYR A 549 53.36 32.12 54.31
N CYS A 550 53.03 31.93 53.03
CA CYS A 550 52.79 33.05 52.11
C CYS A 550 51.30 33.35 51.84
N GLY A 551 50.37 32.61 52.44
CA GLY A 551 48.92 32.82 52.31
C GLY A 551 48.31 32.40 50.97
N ARG A 552 49.11 32.19 49.91
CA ARG A 552 48.61 31.83 48.57
C ARG A 552 47.96 30.45 48.56
N GLN A 553 46.87 30.31 47.79
CA GLN A 553 46.23 29.04 47.49
C GLN A 553 47.12 28.23 46.54
N VAL A 554 47.56 27.05 46.98
CA VAL A 554 48.39 26.13 46.20
C VAL A 554 47.72 24.77 46.14
N CYS A 555 48.02 23.98 45.11
CA CYS A 555 47.52 22.60 45.08
C CYS A 555 48.13 21.79 46.23
N THR A 556 47.39 20.81 46.74
CA THR A 556 47.82 19.96 47.86
C THR A 556 49.10 19.17 47.54
N ALA A 557 49.38 18.92 46.26
CA ALA A 557 50.63 18.28 45.81
C ALA A 557 51.87 19.18 46.03
N ASP A 558 51.71 20.50 45.92
CA ASP A 558 52.78 21.48 46.15
C ASP A 558 52.77 22.03 47.59
N LEU A 559 51.95 21.46 48.49
CA LEU A 559 51.90 21.83 49.91
C LEU A 559 52.54 20.75 50.78
N VAL A 560 53.63 21.12 51.48
CA VAL A 560 54.32 20.22 52.41
C VAL A 560 53.52 20.12 53.71
N GLN A 561 52.72 19.06 53.84
CA GLN A 561 51.77 18.83 54.94
C GLN A 561 52.39 19.02 56.34
N GLN A 562 53.61 18.52 56.56
CA GLN A 562 54.29 18.60 57.87
C GLN A 562 54.61 20.04 58.32
N THR A 563 54.78 20.95 57.37
CA THR A 563 55.21 22.34 57.66
C THR A 563 54.13 23.37 57.35
N GLY A 564 53.05 22.97 56.67
CA GLY A 564 52.03 23.86 56.13
C GLY A 564 52.57 24.84 55.08
N ARG A 565 53.77 24.61 54.53
CA ARG A 565 54.43 25.51 53.56
C ARG A 565 54.31 24.97 52.15
N CYS A 566 54.10 25.86 51.17
CA CYS A 566 54.20 25.47 49.77
C CYS A 566 55.65 25.15 49.38
N ALA A 567 55.84 24.39 48.31
CA ALA A 567 57.16 23.98 47.81
C ALA A 567 58.08 25.16 47.47
N THR A 568 57.52 26.33 47.13
CA THR A 568 58.29 27.58 46.97
C THR A 568 58.81 28.09 48.33
N CYS A 569 57.94 28.18 49.35
CA CYS A 569 58.32 28.62 50.70
C CYS A 569 59.26 27.64 51.41
N GLY A 570 59.18 26.35 51.08
CA GLY A 570 60.12 25.32 51.58
C GLY A 570 61.54 25.48 51.03
N ARG A 571 61.70 26.13 49.88
CA ARG A 571 62.99 26.34 49.17
C ARG A 571 63.51 27.77 49.27
N LEU A 572 63.07 28.55 50.26
CA LEU A 572 63.60 29.89 50.48
C LEU A 572 65.10 29.82 50.80
N GLU A 573 65.93 30.47 50.00
CA GLU A 573 67.38 30.50 50.18
C GLU A 573 67.86 31.92 50.45
N THR A 574 68.95 32.06 51.20
CA THR A 574 69.54 33.37 51.48
C THR A 574 70.05 33.97 50.18
N ALA A 575 69.43 35.07 49.75
CA ALA A 575 69.76 35.75 48.52
C ALA A 575 69.43 37.24 48.65
N GLU A 576 70.24 38.10 48.03
CA GLU A 576 69.94 39.52 47.91
C GLU A 576 68.91 39.71 46.78
N PRO A 577 67.72 40.28 47.07
CA PRO A 577 66.73 40.56 46.04
C PRO A 577 67.20 41.71 45.13
N PRO A 578 66.76 41.75 43.86
CA PRO A 578 67.02 42.87 42.95
C PRO A 578 66.62 44.24 43.56
N GLU A 579 67.41 45.29 43.30
CA GLU A 579 67.24 46.62 43.91
C GLU A 579 65.86 47.26 43.65
N ASP A 580 65.30 47.01 42.47
CA ASP A 580 63.96 47.43 42.04
C ASP A 580 62.85 46.79 42.90
N VAL A 581 63.01 45.51 43.26
CA VAL A 581 62.09 44.78 44.14
C VAL A 581 62.24 45.23 45.61
N VAL A 582 63.47 45.52 46.04
CA VAL A 582 63.74 46.05 47.39
C VAL A 582 63.11 47.44 47.58
N ALA A 583 63.23 48.34 46.61
CA ALA A 583 62.66 49.68 46.68
C ALA A 583 61.13 49.66 46.86
N ALA A 584 60.43 48.78 46.14
CA ALA A 584 58.99 48.59 46.25
C ALA A 584 58.54 48.07 47.63
N LEU A 585 59.28 47.12 48.21
CA LEU A 585 58.91 46.47 49.46
C LEU A 585 59.27 47.30 50.70
N LEU A 586 60.28 48.18 50.60
CA LEU A 586 60.71 49.04 51.70
C LEU A 586 59.75 50.18 52.04
N ALA A 587 58.77 50.47 51.17
CA ALA A 587 57.68 51.39 51.49
C ALA A 587 56.71 50.85 52.55
N THR A 588 56.71 49.53 52.80
CA THR A 588 55.73 48.84 53.66
C THR A 588 56.35 48.13 54.89
N ALA A 589 57.68 48.20 55.09
CA ALA A 589 58.39 47.44 56.12
C ALA A 589 59.27 48.30 57.08
N PRO A 590 59.42 47.93 58.37
CA PRO A 590 60.19 48.72 59.35
C PRO A 590 61.73 48.69 59.18
N SER A 591 62.42 49.66 59.78
CA SER A 591 63.88 49.88 59.71
C SER A 591 64.67 49.03 60.72
N GLY A 592 65.68 48.25 60.27
CA GLY A 592 66.54 47.40 61.13
C GLY A 592 67.61 46.62 60.35
N LYS A 593 68.40 45.75 61.02
CA LYS A 593 69.30 44.78 60.36
C LYS A 593 68.45 43.73 59.63
N ARG A 594 68.61 43.64 58.30
CA ARG A 594 67.76 42.83 57.41
C ARG A 594 68.56 41.66 56.85
N SER A 595 67.98 40.48 56.88
CA SER A 595 68.43 39.33 56.10
C SER A 595 67.26 38.86 55.24
N TRP A 596 67.51 38.68 53.95
CA TRP A 596 66.51 38.28 52.98
C TRP A 596 66.65 36.80 52.62
N ARG A 597 65.51 36.16 52.38
CA ARG A 597 65.48 34.88 51.66
C ARG A 597 64.50 34.99 50.49
N MET A 598 64.83 34.33 49.38
CA MET A 598 64.06 34.40 48.15
C MET A 598 63.85 33.00 47.57
N ALA A 599 62.71 32.80 46.93
CA ALA A 599 62.43 31.67 46.06
C ALA A 599 61.54 32.15 44.91
N ARG A 600 61.59 31.45 43.78
CA ARG A 600 60.75 31.75 42.61
C ARG A 600 59.92 30.54 42.25
N ASP A 601 58.70 30.78 41.82
CA ASP A 601 57.86 29.78 41.20
C ASP A 601 57.34 30.24 39.85
N ARG A 602 56.35 29.54 39.29
CA ARG A 602 55.89 29.78 37.92
C ARG A 602 55.29 31.17 37.74
N THR A 603 54.73 31.74 38.79
CA THR A 603 53.93 32.97 38.68
C THR A 603 54.49 34.12 39.52
N HIS A 604 55.22 33.82 40.59
CA HIS A 604 55.70 34.84 41.54
C HIS A 604 57.15 34.63 41.99
N VAL A 605 57.71 35.70 42.53
CA VAL A 605 58.85 35.72 43.44
C VAL A 605 58.30 35.80 44.88
N VAL A 606 58.76 34.91 45.77
CA VAL A 606 58.41 34.91 47.20
C VAL A 606 59.62 35.38 47.99
N LEU A 607 59.42 36.38 48.83
CA LEU A 607 60.48 37.04 49.61
C LEU A 607 60.16 36.97 51.09
N GLU A 608 61.12 36.57 51.90
CA GLU A 608 61.05 36.59 53.35
C GLU A 608 62.01 37.67 53.88
N LEU A 609 61.46 38.61 54.63
CA LEU A 609 62.20 39.62 55.38
C LEU A 609 62.26 39.24 56.86
N ASN A 610 63.45 39.05 57.39
CA ASN A 610 63.67 38.87 58.82
C ASN A 610 63.77 40.22 59.52
N LEU A 611 62.89 40.48 60.49
CA LEU A 611 62.81 41.75 61.23
C LEU A 611 63.38 41.63 62.67
N GLY A 612 63.93 40.48 63.05
CA GLY A 612 64.50 40.23 64.38
C GLY A 612 63.51 39.72 65.43
N TRP A 613 64.04 39.13 66.52
CA TRP A 613 63.33 38.63 67.71
C TRP A 613 62.08 37.76 67.45
N ARG A 614 62.10 36.97 66.36
CA ARG A 614 61.09 36.01 65.87
C ARG A 614 60.07 36.54 64.86
N ARG A 615 60.08 37.83 64.50
CA ARG A 615 59.15 38.38 63.49
C ARG A 615 59.67 38.19 62.07
N ARG A 616 58.81 37.68 61.18
CA ARG A 616 59.12 37.52 59.74
C ARG A 616 57.97 38.01 58.89
N THR A 617 58.26 38.73 57.82
CA THR A 617 57.24 39.14 56.84
C THR A 617 57.54 38.48 55.50
N VAL A 618 56.53 37.82 54.93
CA VAL A 618 56.58 37.14 53.64
C VAL A 618 55.79 37.95 52.63
N PHE A 619 56.45 38.32 51.54
CA PHE A 619 55.88 39.03 50.40
C PHE A 619 55.77 38.09 49.21
N THR A 620 54.67 38.16 48.48
CA THR A 620 54.50 37.51 47.18
C THR A 620 54.38 38.59 46.11
N LEU A 621 55.22 38.46 45.09
CA LEU A 621 55.31 39.44 44.01
C LEU A 621 55.14 38.72 42.67
N PRO A 622 54.07 38.99 41.90
CA PRO A 622 53.92 38.42 40.57
C PRO A 622 55.12 38.78 39.67
N HIS A 623 55.52 37.90 38.76
CA HIS A 623 56.60 38.21 37.83
C HIS A 623 56.29 39.46 37.00
N GLY A 624 57.19 40.43 37.01
CA GLY A 624 57.04 41.70 36.29
C GLY A 624 56.16 42.74 36.99
N ALA A 625 55.62 42.45 38.18
CA ALA A 625 54.92 43.42 39.00
C ALA A 625 55.89 44.23 39.87
N SER A 626 55.54 45.50 40.15
CA SER A 626 56.28 46.38 41.06
C SER A 626 55.67 46.45 42.46
N GLU A 627 54.53 45.82 42.71
CA GLU A 627 53.87 45.81 44.03
C GLU A 627 53.46 44.39 44.43
N PRO A 628 53.65 43.99 45.72
CA PRO A 628 53.27 42.66 46.19
C PRO A 628 51.75 42.52 46.28
N ASP A 629 51.22 41.37 45.89
CA ASP A 629 49.80 41.04 45.97
C ASP A 629 49.43 40.26 47.24
N GLY A 630 50.43 39.85 48.02
CA GLY A 630 50.27 39.17 49.29
C GLY A 630 51.37 39.56 50.28
N VAL A 631 50.95 39.93 51.50
CA VAL A 631 51.85 40.23 52.62
C VAL A 631 51.35 39.47 53.86
N VAL A 632 52.18 38.57 54.38
CA VAL A 632 51.85 37.77 55.57
C VAL A 632 52.95 37.96 56.61
N THR A 633 52.59 38.33 57.84
CA THR A 633 53.54 38.51 58.95
C THR A 633 53.37 37.39 59.98
N HIS A 634 54.49 36.79 60.40
CA HIS A 634 54.61 35.70 61.37
C HIS A 634 55.35 36.14 62.62
#